data_AF-A0A3C0JSL5-F1
#
_entry.id   AF-A0A3C0JSL5-F1
#
_cell.length_a   1.000
_cell.length_b   1.000
_cell.length_c   1.000
_cell.angle_alpha   90.00
_cell.angle_beta   90.00
_cell.angle_gamma   90.00
#
_symmetry.space_group_name_H-M   'P 1'
#
loop_
_entity.id
_entity.type
_entity.pdbx_description
1 polymer ?
#
loop_
_entity_poly.entity_id
_entity_poly.type
_entity_poly.pdbx_seq_one_letter_code
_entity_poly.pdbx_strand_id
1 'polypeptide(L)'
;MLKLGFVSLILALVLTVATQPASAAVLGQSSQTGIFGEVVNITGDHPRAVAGEIDITLNTAKGSVEVTANPGTMIRVPGLEQPSVEDIPLGSSVAVLASNGQADSILVKPVRPVRSRHFTGIVTGAGEDGIVDIEDDRGRMISAPLVTGPSSLRPGYMVTAVLEQDLNSGAILITGLDQALDNLKRLEAALERAEKDQAAGKLPALRQRLNENGNRHLTMAQAFLNPSHSLRQGQLKEQFEAAQNAYSQGMSRFGAGKPSATVSGIVISIDQQRKQLTVQPARFPPVQVIIGGDTAIKFQGRDIPFSRLDVANRVQVRYGLESRTASRVSVSAGATLDKTAAKVLLATRDPGAVTGTVLDIERFPGELPHITLRDDDSQDTVTLNMSTESVVLIDGAPSAVNRDLLDTEVTAIFHPDSLELIELDSQASDGDNKPIRGVIHRFVAKNLPGNLTILTRDGTIRTFSRTTETVVRRNGRRVSVNEVRLGDVVRANTRIVNASGDAAPVLEVLSLSSPPLAPIHGTITGITNAGQGSMRATITTNKLDIIDILVDADTQVVQKGKSIGLDGLTLGQRIVNGAYQPITRKVDRLTVQPPRAASISGEITLVEEYLSAVTIQPRQGGPVILIFPQTKPPTITRQNKGNLNLSDLKAGDRVRAAFYDPATNRVLRLVLAPVPDLDY
;
A
#
# COMPACT_ATOMS: atom_id res chain seq x y z
N MET A 1 -26.45 -33.23 -9.52
CA MET A 1 -25.60 -34.38 -9.13
C MET A 1 -24.21 -34.20 -9.73
N LEU A 2 -23.28 -33.59 -8.98
CA LEU A 2 -21.83 -33.66 -9.17
C LEU A 2 -21.19 -32.89 -8.00
N LYS A 3 -21.17 -33.50 -6.81
CA LYS A 3 -20.49 -33.00 -5.61
C LYS A 3 -19.92 -34.19 -4.87
N LEU A 4 -18.86 -34.80 -5.40
CA LEU A 4 -18.10 -35.84 -4.67
C LEU A 4 -16.71 -36.09 -5.29
N GLY A 5 -16.05 -35.06 -5.83
CA GLY A 5 -14.74 -35.19 -6.49
C GLY A 5 -13.55 -34.58 -5.73
N PHE A 6 -13.79 -33.78 -4.67
CA PHE A 6 -12.75 -32.90 -4.11
C PHE A 6 -12.27 -33.27 -2.70
N VAL A 7 -12.87 -34.27 -2.04
CA VAL A 7 -12.49 -34.70 -0.69
C VAL A 7 -11.40 -35.77 -0.72
N SER A 8 -11.16 -36.41 -1.86
CA SER A 8 -10.27 -37.58 -1.93
C SER A 8 -8.77 -37.26 -1.97
N LEU A 9 -8.37 -36.01 -2.23
CA LEU A 9 -6.94 -35.64 -2.33
C LEU A 9 -6.32 -35.26 -0.98
N ILE A 10 -7.12 -34.83 0.01
CA ILE A 10 -6.61 -34.48 1.35
C ILE A 10 -6.46 -35.73 2.23
N LEU A 11 -7.22 -36.81 1.93
CA LEU A 11 -7.24 -38.03 2.73
C LEU A 11 -6.07 -38.98 2.42
N ALA A 12 -5.36 -38.82 1.30
CA ALA A 12 -4.21 -39.65 0.96
C ALA A 12 -2.92 -39.30 1.74
N LEU A 13 -2.93 -38.21 2.53
CA LEU A 13 -1.79 -37.81 3.36
C LEU A 13 -1.84 -38.35 4.80
N VAL A 14 -2.90 -39.07 5.17
CA VAL A 14 -3.09 -39.61 6.52
C VAL A 14 -3.60 -41.04 6.40
N LEU A 15 -2.73 -42.03 6.19
CA LEU A 15 -2.89 -43.41 6.68
C LEU A 15 -1.70 -44.28 6.25
N THR A 16 -0.65 -44.37 7.06
CA THR A 16 0.14 -45.60 7.27
C THR A 16 1.03 -45.41 8.50
N VAL A 17 0.51 -45.73 9.68
CA VAL A 17 1.34 -46.17 10.81
C VAL A 17 0.64 -47.38 11.41
N ALA A 18 1.04 -48.57 10.97
CA ALA A 18 0.72 -49.82 11.63
C ALA A 18 1.71 -50.02 12.78
N THR A 19 1.15 -50.35 13.94
CA THR A 19 1.82 -50.71 15.19
C THR A 19 2.60 -52.03 15.08
N GLN A 20 3.88 -52.05 15.46
CA GLN A 20 4.51 -53.09 16.30
C GLN A 20 5.95 -52.71 16.71
N PRO A 21 6.48 -53.20 17.85
CA PRO A 21 7.66 -52.64 18.53
C PRO A 21 8.98 -53.42 18.32
N ALA A 22 10.07 -52.74 18.68
CA ALA A 22 11.43 -53.20 19.03
C ALA A 22 12.50 -53.35 17.93
N SER A 23 13.48 -52.43 18.05
CA SER A 23 14.94 -52.57 17.83
C SER A 23 15.49 -52.85 16.43
N ALA A 24 15.98 -51.79 15.76
CA ALA A 24 17.26 -51.79 15.02
C ALA A 24 17.63 -50.37 14.53
N ALA A 25 18.89 -50.01 14.73
CA ALA A 25 19.70 -49.03 13.99
C ALA A 25 19.09 -47.67 13.59
N VAL A 26 19.56 -46.61 14.23
CA VAL A 26 19.37 -45.21 13.81
C VAL A 26 20.10 -44.97 12.48
N LEU A 27 19.38 -45.14 11.38
CA LEU A 27 19.64 -44.47 10.11
C LEU A 27 18.85 -43.16 10.12
N GLY A 28 19.54 -42.04 9.91
CA GLY A 28 18.96 -40.70 9.97
C GLY A 28 17.77 -40.54 9.04
N GLN A 29 16.56 -40.49 9.61
CA GLN A 29 15.37 -40.05 8.90
C GLN A 29 15.40 -38.53 8.79
N SER A 30 15.51 -38.00 7.56
CA SER A 30 15.24 -36.60 7.26
C SER A 30 13.77 -36.31 7.64
N SER A 31 13.54 -35.53 8.69
CA SER A 31 12.19 -35.16 9.11
C SER A 31 11.60 -34.15 8.14
N GLN A 32 10.87 -34.63 7.13
CA GLN A 32 10.05 -33.78 6.28
C GLN A 32 9.03 -33.04 7.15
N THR A 33 9.07 -31.71 7.09
CA THR A 33 8.24 -30.81 7.89
C THR A 33 7.35 -29.99 6.96
N GLY A 34 6.05 -29.99 7.21
CA GLY A 34 5.09 -29.12 6.54
C GLY A 34 5.05 -27.74 7.21
N ILE A 35 5.38 -26.69 6.47
CA ILE A 35 5.39 -25.31 6.94
C ILE A 35 4.30 -24.54 6.20
N PHE A 36 3.43 -23.85 6.96
CA PHE A 36 2.38 -22.99 6.41
C PHE A 36 2.61 -21.57 6.89
N GLY A 37 2.75 -20.64 5.95
CA GLY A 37 3.08 -19.26 6.28
C GLY A 37 2.80 -18.29 5.16
N GLU A 38 2.93 -17.01 5.47
CA GLU A 38 2.93 -15.93 4.50
C GLU A 38 4.38 -15.62 4.11
N VAL A 39 4.69 -15.57 2.81
CA VAL A 39 6.04 -15.22 2.38
C VAL A 39 6.30 -13.75 2.68
N VAL A 40 7.28 -13.44 3.51
CA VAL A 40 7.60 -12.07 3.94
C VAL A 40 8.90 -11.55 3.35
N ASN A 41 9.81 -12.44 2.96
CA ASN A 41 11.05 -12.08 2.28
C ASN A 41 11.50 -13.19 1.34
N ILE A 42 12.16 -12.82 0.24
CA ILE A 42 12.84 -13.74 -0.69
C ILE A 42 14.18 -13.10 -1.02
N THR A 43 15.28 -13.77 -0.69
CA THR A 43 16.64 -13.26 -0.86
C THR A 43 17.52 -14.26 -1.60
N GLY A 44 18.20 -13.79 -2.65
CA GLY A 44 19.24 -14.58 -3.33
C GLY A 44 20.65 -14.35 -2.78
N ASP A 45 20.80 -13.45 -1.80
CA ASP A 45 22.08 -13.06 -1.22
C ASP A 45 22.35 -13.86 0.06
N HIS A 46 22.81 -15.10 -0.08
CA HIS A 46 23.26 -15.92 1.05
C HIS A 46 24.78 -15.70 1.30
N PRO A 47 25.26 -15.50 2.54
CA PRO A 47 26.70 -15.54 2.85
C PRO A 47 27.39 -16.89 2.56
N ARG A 48 26.64 -17.94 2.20
CA ARG A 48 27.13 -19.26 1.76
C ARG A 48 26.64 -19.63 0.35
N ALA A 49 26.45 -18.64 -0.54
CA ALA A 49 25.80 -18.81 -1.84
C ALA A 49 26.37 -19.96 -2.69
N VAL A 50 25.60 -21.05 -2.80
CA VAL A 50 25.69 -22.01 -3.90
C VAL A 50 24.85 -21.45 -5.05
N ALA A 51 25.36 -21.51 -6.27
CA ALA A 51 24.67 -20.94 -7.43
C ALA A 51 23.26 -21.55 -7.61
N GLY A 52 22.23 -20.70 -7.49
CA GLY A 52 20.83 -21.08 -7.71
C GLY A 52 20.00 -21.36 -6.45
N GLU A 53 20.58 -21.22 -5.26
CA GLU A 53 19.81 -21.25 -4.00
C GLU A 53 19.18 -19.89 -3.68
N ILE A 54 17.95 -19.90 -3.16
CA ILE A 54 17.17 -18.72 -2.82
C ILE A 54 16.51 -18.95 -1.46
N ASP A 55 16.78 -18.07 -0.50
CA ASP A 55 16.17 -18.13 0.83
C ASP A 55 14.81 -17.44 0.84
N ILE A 56 13.87 -18.09 1.52
CA ILE A 56 12.47 -17.68 1.61
C ILE A 56 12.11 -17.60 3.08
N THR A 57 11.83 -16.39 3.57
CA THR A 57 11.34 -16.18 4.93
C THR A 57 9.82 -16.24 4.94
N LEU A 58 9.28 -17.10 5.80
CA LEU A 58 7.85 -17.32 6.01
C LEU A 58 7.45 -16.84 7.40
N ASN A 59 6.45 -15.96 7.47
CA ASN A 59 5.79 -15.68 8.73
C ASN A 59 4.73 -16.75 9.00
N THR A 60 4.91 -17.53 10.06
CA THR A 60 4.02 -18.62 10.46
C THR A 60 3.29 -18.28 11.76
N ALA A 61 2.29 -19.08 12.13
CA ALA A 61 1.60 -18.92 13.41
C ALA A 61 2.52 -19.13 14.64
N LYS A 62 3.70 -19.74 14.46
CA LYS A 62 4.68 -20.02 15.52
C LYS A 62 5.91 -19.09 15.48
N GLY A 63 5.90 -18.09 14.60
CA GLY A 63 7.04 -17.21 14.38
C GLY A 63 7.58 -17.29 12.95
N SER A 64 8.65 -16.54 12.70
CA SER A 64 9.34 -16.50 11.42
C SER A 64 10.12 -17.80 11.19
N VAL A 65 10.09 -18.33 9.97
CA VAL A 65 10.84 -19.53 9.57
C VAL A 65 11.50 -19.25 8.22
N GLU A 66 12.80 -19.50 8.13
CA GLU A 66 13.54 -19.43 6.87
C GLU A 66 13.62 -20.81 6.21
N VAL A 67 13.45 -20.86 4.89
CA VAL A 67 13.56 -22.07 4.09
C VAL A 67 14.32 -21.77 2.80
N THR A 68 15.28 -22.60 2.45
CA THR A 68 16.09 -22.45 1.23
C THR A 68 15.48 -23.26 0.09
N ALA A 69 15.17 -22.62 -1.04
CA ALA A 69 14.77 -23.28 -2.28
C ALA A 69 15.97 -23.42 -3.23
N ASN A 70 16.06 -24.54 -3.94
CA ASN A 70 17.13 -24.83 -4.88
C ASN A 70 16.54 -25.16 -6.27
N PRO A 71 17.37 -25.36 -7.32
CA PRO A 71 16.86 -25.66 -8.66
C PRO A 71 16.02 -26.95 -8.76
N GLY A 72 16.09 -27.84 -7.77
CA GLY A 72 15.29 -29.07 -7.67
C GLY A 72 13.97 -28.90 -6.92
N THR A 73 13.73 -27.77 -6.24
CA THR A 73 12.49 -27.51 -5.50
C THR A 73 11.30 -27.50 -6.45
N MET A 74 10.29 -28.32 -6.19
CA MET A 74 9.06 -28.34 -6.99
C MET A 74 8.15 -27.17 -6.62
N ILE A 75 7.96 -26.22 -7.54
CA ILE A 75 7.15 -25.04 -7.29
C ILE A 75 5.84 -25.14 -8.05
N ARG A 76 4.74 -24.75 -7.39
CA ARG A 76 3.40 -24.66 -7.99
C ARG A 76 2.77 -23.32 -7.63
N VAL A 77 2.59 -22.50 -8.65
CA VAL A 77 1.82 -21.25 -8.58
C VAL A 77 0.58 -21.43 -9.46
N PRO A 78 -0.64 -21.36 -8.89
CA PRO A 78 -1.86 -21.48 -9.66
C PRO A 78 -1.90 -20.51 -10.86
N GLY A 79 -2.14 -21.04 -12.05
CA GLY A 79 -2.15 -20.28 -13.31
C GLY A 79 -0.84 -20.35 -14.11
N LEU A 80 0.28 -20.73 -13.48
CA LEU A 80 1.58 -20.84 -14.16
C LEU A 80 1.93 -22.30 -14.46
N GLU A 81 2.56 -22.56 -15.60
CA GLU A 81 2.97 -23.92 -16.01
C GLU A 81 4.36 -24.30 -15.48
N GLN A 82 5.31 -23.37 -15.49
CA GLN A 82 6.69 -23.58 -15.03
C GLN A 82 7.11 -22.47 -14.07
N PRO A 83 6.53 -22.42 -12.86
CA PRO A 83 6.84 -21.36 -11.90
C PRO A 83 8.21 -21.58 -11.25
N SER A 84 8.87 -20.47 -10.94
CA SER A 84 10.11 -20.40 -10.15
C SER A 84 9.87 -19.77 -8.77
N VAL A 85 10.90 -19.72 -7.92
CA VAL A 85 10.81 -19.04 -6.61
C VAL A 85 10.48 -17.56 -6.80
N GLU A 86 11.04 -16.96 -7.84
CA GLU A 86 10.80 -15.57 -8.21
C GLU A 86 9.34 -15.32 -8.63
N ASP A 87 8.59 -16.37 -8.97
CA ASP A 87 7.17 -16.28 -9.27
C ASP A 87 6.27 -16.27 -8.05
N ILE A 88 6.81 -16.60 -6.88
CA ILE A 88 6.11 -16.57 -5.62
C ILE A 88 6.02 -15.12 -5.15
N PRO A 89 4.81 -14.55 -5.10
CA PRO A 89 4.65 -13.17 -4.68
C PRO A 89 4.82 -13.03 -3.18
N LEU A 90 5.53 -12.00 -2.73
CA LEU A 90 5.55 -11.63 -1.33
C LEU A 90 4.14 -11.27 -0.83
N GLY A 91 3.87 -11.68 0.40
CA GLY A 91 2.54 -11.67 1.02
C GLY A 91 1.63 -12.83 0.62
N SER A 92 2.10 -13.79 -0.20
CA SER A 92 1.31 -14.97 -0.56
C SER A 92 1.33 -15.99 0.56
N SER A 93 0.18 -16.61 0.82
CA SER A 93 0.15 -17.79 1.68
C SER A 93 0.69 -18.99 0.90
N VAL A 94 1.67 -19.67 1.47
CA VAL A 94 2.30 -20.86 0.89
C VAL A 94 2.18 -22.05 1.83
N ALA A 95 2.17 -23.24 1.25
CA ALA A 95 2.47 -24.49 1.92
C ALA A 95 3.82 -24.97 1.40
N VAL A 96 4.77 -25.17 2.30
CA VAL A 96 6.13 -25.63 1.99
C VAL A 96 6.34 -26.99 2.64
N LEU A 97 6.81 -27.94 1.85
CA LEU A 97 7.37 -29.18 2.38
C LEU A 97 8.89 -29.01 2.43
N ALA A 98 9.48 -29.10 3.61
CA ALA A 98 10.90 -28.88 3.80
C ALA A 98 11.58 -30.02 4.56
N SER A 99 12.82 -30.31 4.19
CA SER A 99 13.70 -31.28 4.85
C SER A 99 14.97 -30.55 5.30
N ASN A 100 15.25 -30.53 6.61
CA ASN A 100 16.44 -29.87 7.17
C ASN A 100 16.64 -28.40 6.72
N GLY A 101 15.55 -27.63 6.62
CA GLY A 101 15.59 -26.23 6.18
C GLY A 101 15.62 -26.03 4.65
N GLN A 102 15.75 -27.08 3.85
CA GLN A 102 15.63 -27.01 2.38
C GLN A 102 14.20 -27.36 1.92
N ALA A 103 13.68 -26.59 0.97
CA ALA A 103 12.34 -26.82 0.41
C ALA A 103 12.36 -27.93 -0.64
N ASP A 104 11.62 -29.01 -0.39
CA ASP A 104 11.33 -30.06 -1.37
C ASP A 104 10.23 -29.60 -2.34
N SER A 105 9.21 -28.91 -1.83
CA SER A 105 8.14 -28.35 -2.66
C SER A 105 7.49 -27.11 -2.04
N ILE A 106 7.04 -26.20 -2.91
CA ILE A 106 6.33 -24.99 -2.52
C ILE A 106 5.04 -24.86 -3.34
N LEU A 107 3.91 -24.80 -2.64
CA LEU A 107 2.60 -24.57 -3.22
C LEU A 107 2.07 -23.19 -2.79
N VAL A 108 1.90 -22.29 -3.75
CA VAL A 108 1.23 -21.01 -3.51
C VAL A 108 -0.27 -21.24 -3.43
N LYS A 109 -0.86 -20.90 -2.28
CA LYS A 109 -2.31 -20.97 -2.10
C LYS A 109 -2.97 -19.90 -2.97
N PRO A 110 -3.85 -20.27 -3.91
CA PRO A 110 -4.55 -19.28 -4.71
C PRO A 110 -5.43 -18.41 -3.80
N VAL A 111 -5.36 -17.10 -4.01
CA VAL A 111 -6.30 -16.17 -3.39
C VAL A 111 -7.64 -16.37 -4.08
N ARG A 112 -8.47 -17.27 -3.54
CA ARG A 112 -9.88 -17.41 -3.94
C ARG A 112 -10.77 -16.75 -2.89
N PRO A 113 -11.78 -15.95 -3.30
CA PRO A 113 -12.08 -15.55 -4.68
C PRO A 113 -11.05 -14.57 -5.27
N VAL A 114 -11.01 -14.45 -6.61
CA VAL A 114 -10.28 -13.38 -7.33
C VAL A 114 -10.69 -12.08 -6.66
N ARG A 115 -9.74 -11.39 -6.03
CA ARG A 115 -10.03 -10.11 -5.39
C ARG A 115 -10.32 -9.12 -6.50
N SER A 116 -11.40 -8.37 -6.35
CA SER A 116 -11.62 -7.15 -7.11
C SER A 116 -11.32 -5.94 -6.23
N ARG A 117 -10.88 -4.83 -6.83
CA ARG A 117 -10.67 -3.57 -6.10
C ARG A 117 -11.26 -2.41 -6.88
N HIS A 118 -11.91 -1.50 -6.16
CA HIS A 118 -12.36 -0.25 -6.76
C HIS A 118 -11.23 0.79 -6.78
N PHE A 119 -11.10 1.47 -7.92
CA PHE A 119 -10.25 2.63 -8.09
C PHE A 119 -11.06 3.79 -8.64
N THR A 120 -11.15 4.89 -7.88
CA THR A 120 -11.91 6.07 -8.26
C THR A 120 -10.94 7.17 -8.66
N GLY A 121 -11.14 7.75 -9.84
CA GLY A 121 -10.27 8.79 -10.37
C GLY A 121 -10.87 9.48 -11.59
N ILE A 122 -10.04 10.27 -12.27
CA ILE A 122 -10.36 10.93 -13.53
C ILE A 122 -9.60 10.22 -14.65
N VAL A 123 -10.29 9.97 -15.75
CA VAL A 123 -9.67 9.47 -16.98
C VAL A 123 -8.72 10.54 -17.51
N THR A 124 -7.43 10.26 -17.55
CA THR A 124 -6.42 11.16 -18.12
C THR A 124 -6.05 10.77 -19.55
N GLY A 125 -6.29 9.52 -19.91
CA GLY A 125 -6.06 8.94 -21.22
C GLY A 125 -7.04 7.80 -21.49
N ALA A 126 -7.52 7.73 -22.73
CA ALA A 126 -8.27 6.60 -23.24
C ALA A 126 -7.79 6.38 -24.67
N GLY A 127 -6.83 5.48 -24.83
CA GLY A 127 -6.22 5.21 -26.12
C GLY A 127 -7.17 4.42 -27.02
N GLU A 128 -6.95 4.51 -28.34
CA GLU A 128 -7.66 3.66 -29.30
C GLU A 128 -7.24 2.18 -29.20
N ASP A 129 -6.16 1.91 -28.49
CA ASP A 129 -5.73 0.60 -27.99
C ASP A 129 -6.59 0.10 -26.81
N GLY A 130 -7.59 0.86 -26.35
CA GLY A 130 -8.46 0.46 -25.25
C GLY A 130 -7.76 0.37 -23.89
N ILE A 131 -6.53 0.88 -23.77
CA ILE A 131 -5.91 1.19 -22.49
C ILE A 131 -6.55 2.46 -21.94
N VAL A 132 -6.95 2.40 -20.68
CA VAL A 132 -7.51 3.53 -19.96
C VAL A 132 -6.57 3.89 -18.83
N ASP A 133 -6.22 5.16 -18.81
CA ASP A 133 -5.42 5.81 -17.77
C ASP A 133 -6.36 6.54 -16.83
N ILE A 134 -6.33 6.17 -15.54
CA ILE A 134 -7.13 6.78 -14.49
C ILE A 134 -6.18 7.29 -13.41
N GLU A 135 -6.22 8.59 -13.14
CA GLU A 135 -5.46 9.22 -12.04
C GLU A 135 -6.40 9.62 -10.91
N ASP A 136 -6.03 9.40 -9.65
CA ASP A 136 -6.79 9.85 -8.49
C ASP A 136 -6.29 11.19 -7.91
N ASP A 137 -7.00 11.71 -6.91
CA ASP A 137 -6.67 12.98 -6.24
C ASP A 137 -5.31 12.97 -5.50
N ARG A 138 -4.71 11.79 -5.31
CA ARG A 138 -3.40 11.60 -4.67
C ARG A 138 -2.26 11.44 -5.69
N GLY A 139 -2.59 11.25 -6.96
CA GLY A 139 -1.62 11.14 -8.06
C GLY A 139 -1.24 9.73 -8.41
N ARG A 140 -1.97 8.78 -7.84
CA ARG A 140 -1.83 7.37 -8.19
C ARG A 140 -2.51 7.20 -9.55
N MET A 141 -1.85 6.48 -10.42
CA MET A 141 -2.33 6.22 -11.77
C MET A 141 -2.47 4.72 -11.96
N ILE A 142 -3.56 4.32 -12.61
CA ILE A 142 -3.74 2.97 -13.12
C ILE A 142 -3.89 3.07 -14.62
N SER A 143 -3.02 2.35 -15.33
CA SER A 143 -3.05 2.17 -16.78
C SER A 143 -3.36 0.71 -17.06
N ALA A 144 -4.55 0.43 -17.56
CA ALA A 144 -5.00 -0.94 -17.77
C ALA A 144 -6.00 -1.07 -18.93
N PRO A 145 -6.06 -2.23 -19.61
CA PRO A 145 -7.07 -2.48 -20.64
C PRO A 145 -8.49 -2.49 -20.06
N LEU A 146 -9.40 -1.82 -20.74
CA LEU A 146 -10.83 -1.85 -20.45
C LEU A 146 -11.49 -3.04 -21.15
N VAL A 147 -11.90 -4.03 -20.35
CA VAL A 147 -12.60 -5.25 -20.80
C VAL A 147 -14.08 -4.98 -20.99
N THR A 148 -14.72 -4.35 -19.98
CA THR A 148 -16.14 -4.00 -19.99
C THR A 148 -16.31 -2.57 -19.49
N GLY A 149 -17.07 -1.77 -20.22
CA GLY A 149 -17.31 -0.37 -19.86
C GLY A 149 -18.13 0.35 -20.94
N PRO A 150 -18.23 1.69 -20.89
CA PRO A 150 -18.93 2.46 -21.91
C PRO A 150 -18.21 2.34 -23.27
N SER A 151 -18.99 2.41 -24.36
CA SER A 151 -18.46 2.38 -25.75
C SER A 151 -17.57 3.58 -26.07
N SER A 152 -17.79 4.72 -25.39
CA SER A 152 -16.92 5.89 -25.48
C SER A 152 -16.48 6.34 -24.09
N LEU A 153 -15.18 6.61 -23.96
CA LEU A 153 -14.56 7.17 -22.78
C LEU A 153 -13.61 8.27 -23.23
N ARG A 154 -13.69 9.44 -22.60
CA ARG A 154 -12.87 10.60 -22.95
C ARG A 154 -12.11 11.08 -21.71
N PRO A 155 -10.90 11.67 -21.90
CA PRO A 155 -10.22 12.36 -20.82
C PRO A 155 -11.13 13.38 -20.12
N GLY A 156 -10.99 13.48 -18.81
CA GLY A 156 -11.80 14.33 -17.92
C GLY A 156 -13.02 13.65 -17.30
N TYR A 157 -13.38 12.44 -17.76
CA TYR A 157 -14.49 11.70 -17.16
C TYR A 157 -14.09 11.17 -15.79
N MET A 158 -14.94 11.40 -14.80
CA MET A 158 -14.75 10.84 -13.46
C MET A 158 -15.41 9.47 -13.37
N VAL A 159 -14.62 8.49 -12.94
CA VAL A 159 -15.00 7.08 -13.00
C VAL A 159 -14.64 6.33 -11.73
N THR A 160 -15.37 5.26 -11.46
CA THR A 160 -14.95 4.19 -10.55
C THR A 160 -14.75 2.92 -11.34
N ALA A 161 -13.50 2.49 -11.44
CA ALA A 161 -13.07 1.26 -12.09
C ALA A 161 -13.10 0.08 -11.11
N VAL A 162 -13.52 -1.08 -11.59
CA VAL A 162 -13.33 -2.38 -10.93
C VAL A 162 -12.07 -3.01 -11.54
N LEU A 163 -11.05 -3.19 -10.69
CA LEU A 163 -9.76 -3.77 -11.06
C LEU A 163 -9.73 -5.24 -10.68
N GLU A 164 -9.22 -6.06 -11.60
CA GLU A 164 -8.89 -7.47 -11.38
C GLU A 164 -7.47 -7.75 -11.87
N GLN A 165 -6.77 -8.68 -11.21
CA GLN A 165 -5.44 -9.12 -11.64
C GLN A 165 -5.56 -10.43 -12.43
N ASP A 166 -5.01 -10.45 -13.64
CA ASP A 166 -4.77 -11.68 -14.38
C ASP A 166 -3.48 -12.33 -13.86
N LEU A 167 -3.61 -13.50 -13.22
CA LEU A 167 -2.48 -14.18 -12.59
C LEU A 167 -1.48 -14.74 -13.60
N ASN A 168 -1.91 -15.02 -14.84
CA ASN A 168 -1.06 -15.59 -15.88
C ASN A 168 -0.11 -14.52 -16.45
N SER A 169 -0.66 -13.37 -16.88
CA SER A 169 0.14 -12.25 -17.38
C SER A 169 0.70 -11.35 -16.29
N GLY A 170 0.15 -11.41 -15.07
CA GLY A 170 0.43 -10.46 -13.99
C GLY A 170 -0.23 -9.08 -14.18
N ALA A 171 -0.93 -8.85 -15.29
CA ALA A 171 -1.51 -7.57 -15.65
C ALA A 171 -2.79 -7.25 -14.85
N ILE A 172 -3.07 -5.96 -14.69
CA ILE A 172 -4.36 -5.48 -14.19
C ILE A 172 -5.30 -5.23 -15.35
N LEU A 173 -6.57 -5.60 -15.17
CA LEU A 173 -7.65 -5.36 -16.10
C LEU A 173 -8.73 -4.51 -15.42
N ILE A 174 -9.35 -3.63 -16.20
CA ILE A 174 -10.57 -2.94 -15.78
C ILE A 174 -11.75 -3.76 -16.29
N THR A 175 -12.40 -4.49 -15.38
CA THR A 175 -13.52 -5.40 -15.69
C THR A 175 -14.89 -4.76 -15.52
N GLY A 176 -14.94 -3.58 -14.92
CA GLY A 176 -16.12 -2.72 -14.84
C GLY A 176 -15.73 -1.25 -14.69
N LEU A 177 -16.56 -0.35 -15.20
CA LEU A 177 -16.30 1.08 -15.16
C LEU A 177 -17.62 1.85 -15.05
N ASP A 178 -17.84 2.50 -13.91
CA ASP A 178 -19.02 3.33 -13.66
C ASP A 178 -18.63 4.82 -13.76
N GLN A 179 -19.40 5.61 -14.51
CA GLN A 179 -19.25 7.06 -14.49
C GLN A 179 -19.90 7.66 -13.25
N ALA A 180 -19.27 8.69 -12.69
CA ALA A 180 -19.76 9.39 -11.50
C ALA A 180 -21.19 9.94 -11.64
N LEU A 181 -21.53 10.46 -12.83
CA LEU A 181 -22.86 11.03 -13.09
C LEU A 181 -23.96 9.96 -13.19
N ASP A 182 -23.62 8.70 -13.45
CA ASP A 182 -24.61 7.63 -13.40
C ASP A 182 -25.01 7.30 -11.95
N ASN A 183 -24.10 7.53 -10.99
CA ASN A 183 -24.46 7.46 -9.57
C ASN A 183 -25.40 8.61 -9.16
N LEU A 184 -25.21 9.82 -9.72
CA LEU A 184 -26.14 10.93 -9.52
C LEU A 184 -27.55 10.55 -10.00
N LYS A 185 -27.70 10.08 -11.25
CA LYS A 185 -28.99 9.63 -11.80
C LYS A 185 -29.66 8.56 -10.94
N ARG A 186 -28.89 7.58 -10.45
CA ARG A 186 -29.39 6.53 -9.54
C ARG A 186 -29.91 7.10 -8.22
N LEU A 187 -29.21 8.08 -7.64
CA LEU A 187 -29.64 8.76 -6.41
C LEU A 187 -30.89 9.60 -6.63
N GLU A 188 -30.98 10.31 -7.75
CA GLU A 188 -32.18 11.08 -8.12
C GLU A 188 -33.38 10.17 -8.31
N ALA A 189 -33.25 9.06 -9.05
CA ALA A 189 -34.33 8.08 -9.20
C ALA A 189 -34.75 7.43 -7.87
N ALA A 190 -33.82 7.25 -6.93
CA ALA A 190 -34.14 6.76 -5.59
C ALA A 190 -34.89 7.82 -4.75
N LEU A 191 -34.52 9.09 -4.88
CA LEU A 191 -35.21 10.22 -4.25
C LEU A 191 -36.62 10.39 -4.80
N GLU A 192 -36.80 10.37 -6.12
CA GLU A 192 -38.11 10.44 -6.77
C GLU A 192 -39.04 9.32 -6.30
N ARG A 193 -38.53 8.09 -6.23
CA ARG A 193 -39.30 6.95 -5.73
C ARG A 193 -39.66 7.13 -4.25
N ALA A 194 -38.73 7.58 -3.42
CA ALA A 194 -39.00 7.83 -2.01
C ALA A 194 -40.02 8.96 -1.78
N GLU A 195 -40.03 10.00 -2.62
CA GLU A 195 -41.05 11.05 -2.59
C GLU A 195 -42.42 10.51 -3.01
N LYS A 196 -42.47 9.73 -4.10
CA LYS A 196 -43.69 9.09 -4.59
C LYS A 196 -44.29 8.13 -3.56
N ASP A 197 -43.45 7.34 -2.90
CA ASP A 197 -43.85 6.36 -1.89
C ASP A 197 -44.10 7.00 -0.51
N GLN A 198 -43.99 8.34 -0.39
CA GLN A 198 -44.08 9.08 0.87
C GLN A 198 -43.19 8.52 1.99
N ALA A 199 -42.03 7.98 1.62
CA ALA A 199 -41.09 7.33 2.53
C ALA A 199 -40.25 8.37 3.30
N ALA A 200 -40.90 9.22 4.10
CA ALA A 200 -40.30 10.37 4.78
C ALA A 200 -39.04 10.03 5.60
N GLY A 201 -38.99 8.84 6.21
CA GLY A 201 -37.82 8.38 6.96
C GLY A 201 -36.55 8.14 6.11
N LYS A 202 -36.68 7.94 4.80
CA LYS A 202 -35.55 7.68 3.89
C LYS A 202 -35.01 8.96 3.22
N LEU A 203 -35.83 10.00 3.10
CA LEU A 203 -35.47 11.23 2.37
C LEU A 203 -34.24 11.95 2.95
N PRO A 204 -34.11 12.17 4.28
CA PRO A 204 -32.93 12.84 4.83
C PRO A 204 -31.62 12.10 4.51
N ALA A 205 -31.62 10.77 4.64
CA ALA A 205 -30.45 9.95 4.35
C ALA A 205 -30.07 9.97 2.86
N LEU A 206 -31.05 9.95 1.96
CA LEU A 206 -30.81 10.05 0.51
C LEU A 206 -30.31 11.44 0.11
N ARG A 207 -30.87 12.52 0.68
CA ARG A 207 -30.39 13.90 0.48
C ARG A 207 -28.95 14.06 0.98
N GLN A 208 -28.64 13.50 2.13
CA GLN A 208 -27.27 13.48 2.65
C GLN A 208 -26.32 12.72 1.72
N ARG A 209 -26.70 11.54 1.23
CA ARG A 209 -25.89 10.79 0.25
C ARG A 209 -25.66 11.55 -1.04
N LEU A 210 -26.68 12.25 -1.56
CA LEU A 210 -26.55 13.12 -2.73
C LEU A 210 -25.54 14.25 -2.47
N ASN A 211 -25.65 14.90 -1.31
CA ASN A 211 -24.75 15.97 -0.88
C ASN A 211 -23.29 15.49 -0.73
N GLU A 212 -23.08 14.31 -0.12
CA GLU A 212 -21.76 13.70 0.06
C GLU A 212 -21.16 13.23 -1.27
N ASN A 213 -21.97 12.62 -2.14
CA ASN A 213 -21.58 12.20 -3.48
C ASN A 213 -21.13 13.41 -4.32
N GLY A 214 -21.94 14.48 -4.34
CA GLY A 214 -21.60 15.73 -5.02
C GLY A 214 -20.30 16.35 -4.48
N ASN A 215 -20.16 16.45 -3.16
CA ASN A 215 -18.93 16.99 -2.55
C ASN A 215 -17.69 16.17 -2.94
N ARG A 216 -17.75 14.83 -2.88
CA ARG A 216 -16.62 13.96 -3.22
C ARG A 216 -16.22 14.14 -4.69
N HIS A 217 -17.20 14.10 -5.58
CA HIS A 217 -17.02 14.19 -7.02
C HIS A 217 -16.46 15.54 -7.46
N LEU A 218 -17.05 16.63 -6.98
CA LEU A 218 -16.62 17.97 -7.33
C LEU A 218 -15.27 18.34 -6.69
N THR A 219 -14.97 17.81 -5.50
CA THR A 219 -13.63 17.93 -4.90
C THR A 219 -12.56 17.32 -5.79
N MET A 220 -12.81 16.09 -6.28
CA MET A 220 -11.85 15.42 -7.16
C MET A 220 -11.71 16.18 -8.47
N ALA A 221 -12.81 16.52 -9.15
CA ALA A 221 -12.76 17.26 -10.41
C ALA A 221 -12.06 18.63 -10.28
N GLN A 222 -12.31 19.36 -9.19
CA GLN A 222 -11.64 20.65 -8.90
C GLN A 222 -10.12 20.51 -8.74
N ALA A 223 -9.64 19.39 -8.21
CA ALA A 223 -8.22 19.14 -8.02
C ALA A 223 -7.46 19.10 -9.36
N PHE A 224 -8.10 18.60 -10.42
CA PHE A 224 -7.52 18.44 -11.75
C PHE A 224 -7.69 19.65 -12.68
N LEU A 225 -8.44 20.69 -12.30
CA LEU A 225 -8.58 21.93 -13.10
C LEU A 225 -7.34 22.85 -13.07
N ASN A 226 -6.27 22.44 -12.39
CA ASN A 226 -5.16 23.32 -12.06
C ASN A 226 -4.08 23.41 -13.17
N PRO A 227 -3.31 24.51 -13.25
CA PRO A 227 -2.37 24.81 -14.35
C PRO A 227 -1.24 23.82 -14.58
N SER A 228 -0.91 22.98 -13.60
CA SER A 228 0.23 22.06 -13.63
C SER A 228 -0.04 20.73 -14.36
N HIS A 229 -1.29 20.42 -14.72
CA HIS A 229 -1.59 19.24 -15.55
C HIS A 229 -1.47 19.59 -17.05
N SER A 230 -0.52 18.95 -17.73
CA SER A 230 -0.12 19.21 -19.12
C SER A 230 -1.11 18.73 -20.19
N LEU A 231 -2.30 18.24 -19.83
CA LEU A 231 -3.27 17.70 -20.77
C LEU A 231 -4.58 18.50 -20.76
N ARG A 232 -4.94 19.04 -21.93
CA ARG A 232 -6.30 19.46 -22.35
C ARG A 232 -7.16 20.14 -21.26
N GLN A 233 -6.63 21.19 -20.62
CA GLN A 233 -7.35 21.98 -19.60
C GLN A 233 -8.78 22.38 -20.03
N GLY A 234 -8.98 22.72 -21.31
CA GLY A 234 -10.30 23.06 -21.83
C GLY A 234 -11.33 21.94 -21.66
N GLN A 235 -10.95 20.69 -21.95
CA GLN A 235 -11.85 19.53 -21.82
C GLN A 235 -12.13 19.21 -20.35
N LEU A 236 -11.11 19.28 -19.48
CA LEU A 236 -11.28 19.09 -18.04
C LEU A 236 -12.23 20.15 -17.44
N LYS A 237 -12.07 21.40 -17.88
CA LYS A 237 -12.94 22.51 -17.46
C LYS A 237 -14.38 22.30 -17.90
N GLU A 238 -14.61 21.94 -19.17
CA GLU A 238 -15.95 21.65 -19.68
C GLU A 238 -16.63 20.52 -18.90
N GLN A 239 -15.90 19.42 -18.63
CA GLN A 239 -16.44 18.30 -17.86
C GLN A 239 -16.73 18.66 -16.40
N PHE A 240 -15.89 19.49 -15.79
CA PHE A 240 -16.16 20.02 -14.45
C PHE A 240 -17.41 20.88 -14.41
N GLU A 241 -17.56 21.82 -15.35
CA GLU A 241 -18.73 22.71 -15.44
C GLU A 241 -20.01 21.89 -15.68
N ALA A 242 -19.97 20.90 -16.58
CA ALA A 242 -21.08 19.99 -16.81
C ALA A 242 -21.46 19.21 -15.53
N ALA A 243 -20.48 18.68 -14.81
CA ALA A 243 -20.71 17.97 -13.54
C ALA A 243 -21.28 18.92 -12.46
N GLN A 244 -20.71 20.12 -12.32
CA GLN A 244 -21.18 21.13 -11.37
C GLN A 244 -22.64 21.51 -11.65
N ASN A 245 -23.00 21.72 -12.91
CA ASN A 245 -24.36 22.06 -13.32
C ASN A 245 -25.33 20.91 -13.02
N ALA A 246 -24.98 19.67 -13.36
CA ALA A 246 -25.79 18.49 -13.06
C ALA A 246 -26.04 18.33 -11.56
N TYR A 247 -25.00 18.46 -10.73
CA TYR A 247 -25.15 18.43 -9.27
C TYR A 247 -25.97 19.60 -8.74
N SER A 248 -25.79 20.81 -9.29
CA SER A 248 -26.58 21.97 -8.89
C SER A 248 -28.08 21.74 -9.12
N GLN A 249 -28.44 21.24 -10.30
CA GLN A 249 -29.83 20.92 -10.65
C GLN A 249 -30.42 19.84 -9.73
N GLY A 250 -29.74 18.71 -9.58
CA GLY A 250 -30.21 17.60 -8.74
C GLY A 250 -30.33 17.99 -7.27
N MET A 251 -29.32 18.67 -6.72
CA MET A 251 -29.33 19.09 -5.32
C MET A 251 -30.40 20.15 -5.04
N SER A 252 -30.61 21.09 -5.96
CA SER A 252 -31.67 22.09 -5.85
C SER A 252 -33.06 21.44 -5.87
N ARG A 253 -33.30 20.50 -6.79
CA ARG A 253 -34.58 19.79 -6.93
C ARG A 253 -34.99 19.08 -5.64
N PHE A 254 -34.05 18.38 -5.00
CA PHE A 254 -34.35 17.56 -3.82
C PHE A 254 -34.01 18.24 -2.48
N GLY A 255 -33.61 19.52 -2.48
CA GLY A 255 -33.23 20.25 -1.27
C GLY A 255 -32.02 19.65 -0.55
N ALA A 256 -31.03 19.14 -1.29
CA ALA A 256 -29.84 18.50 -0.75
C ALA A 256 -28.66 19.48 -0.48
N GLY A 257 -28.94 20.79 -0.46
CA GLY A 257 -27.95 21.85 -0.29
C GLY A 257 -27.39 22.37 -1.62
N LYS A 258 -26.22 23.01 -1.57
CA LYS A 258 -25.53 23.57 -2.75
C LYS A 258 -24.28 22.77 -3.12
N PRO A 259 -23.85 22.80 -4.39
CA PRO A 259 -22.57 22.24 -4.81
C PRO A 259 -21.41 22.79 -3.96
N SER A 260 -20.59 21.87 -3.45
CA SER A 260 -19.45 22.20 -2.59
C SER A 260 -18.27 21.31 -2.91
N ALA A 261 -17.09 21.80 -2.54
CA ALA A 261 -15.85 21.04 -2.60
C ALA A 261 -15.14 21.13 -1.25
N THR A 262 -14.20 20.22 -1.04
CA THR A 262 -13.37 20.15 0.16
C THR A 262 -11.91 20.30 -0.21
N VAL A 263 -11.21 21.24 0.43
CA VAL A 263 -9.76 21.39 0.31
C VAL A 263 -9.09 21.00 1.62
N SER A 264 -8.08 20.14 1.53
CA SER A 264 -7.24 19.75 2.67
C SER A 264 -5.83 20.26 2.44
N GLY A 265 -5.25 20.97 3.41
CA GLY A 265 -3.93 21.55 3.24
C GLY A 265 -3.44 22.33 4.45
N ILE A 266 -2.36 23.08 4.23
CA ILE A 266 -1.75 23.95 5.22
C ILE A 266 -2.26 25.38 4.99
N VAL A 267 -2.65 26.08 6.04
CA VAL A 267 -2.97 27.51 5.95
C VAL A 267 -1.68 28.27 5.69
N ILE A 268 -1.61 28.99 4.57
CA ILE A 268 -0.44 29.79 4.19
C ILE A 268 -0.68 31.30 4.34
N SER A 269 -1.94 31.73 4.41
CA SER A 269 -2.29 33.14 4.61
C SER A 269 -3.69 33.28 5.24
N ILE A 270 -3.84 34.28 6.10
CA ILE A 270 -5.08 34.64 6.79
C ILE A 270 -5.28 36.16 6.70
N ASP A 271 -6.39 36.60 6.10
CA ASP A 271 -6.82 38.00 6.14
C ASP A 271 -8.00 38.13 7.11
N GLN A 272 -7.72 38.65 8.31
CA GLN A 272 -8.70 38.82 9.38
C GLN A 272 -9.78 39.87 9.05
N GLN A 273 -9.45 40.87 8.22
CA GLN A 273 -10.35 41.96 7.85
C GLN A 273 -11.31 41.53 6.75
N ARG A 274 -10.79 40.93 5.67
CA ARG A 274 -11.61 40.41 4.56
C ARG A 274 -12.26 39.06 4.86
N LYS A 275 -11.95 38.47 6.02
CA LYS A 275 -12.37 37.12 6.42
C LYS A 275 -11.98 36.08 5.37
N GLN A 276 -10.74 36.15 4.87
CA GLN A 276 -10.25 35.23 3.85
C GLN A 276 -9.19 34.28 4.43
N LEU A 277 -9.26 33.03 4.01
CA LEU A 277 -8.33 31.97 4.38
C LEU A 277 -7.74 31.37 3.11
N THR A 278 -6.41 31.25 3.04
CA THR A 278 -5.73 30.61 1.92
C THR A 278 -5.09 29.30 2.37
N VAL A 279 -5.49 28.21 1.74
CA VAL A 279 -5.04 26.85 2.06
C VAL A 279 -4.20 26.33 0.91
N GLN A 280 -2.98 25.87 1.19
CA GLN A 280 -2.07 25.21 0.26
C GLN A 280 -2.25 23.68 0.37
N PRO A 281 -2.87 23.02 -0.61
CA PRO A 281 -2.87 21.56 -0.72
C PRO A 281 -1.47 21.03 -1.05
N ALA A 282 -1.22 19.75 -0.83
CA ALA A 282 0.10 19.16 -1.07
C ALA A 282 0.53 19.14 -2.55
N ARG A 283 -0.43 18.93 -3.47
CA ARG A 283 -0.17 18.77 -4.92
C ARG A 283 -0.77 19.85 -5.80
N PHE A 284 -1.60 20.72 -5.23
CA PHE A 284 -2.42 21.67 -6.00
C PHE A 284 -2.11 23.10 -5.59
N PRO A 285 -2.38 24.10 -6.45
CA PRO A 285 -2.25 25.50 -6.10
C PRO A 285 -3.05 25.89 -4.85
N PRO A 286 -2.69 27.00 -4.19
CA PRO A 286 -3.46 27.53 -3.07
C PRO A 286 -4.93 27.77 -3.43
N VAL A 287 -5.82 27.40 -2.52
CA VAL A 287 -7.26 27.67 -2.61
C VAL A 287 -7.61 28.75 -1.61
N GLN A 288 -8.16 29.85 -2.10
CA GLN A 288 -8.71 30.91 -1.27
C GLN A 288 -10.20 30.66 -1.01
N VAL A 289 -10.61 30.85 0.24
CA VAL A 289 -12.00 30.74 0.70
C VAL A 289 -12.38 31.94 1.57
N ILE A 290 -13.68 32.23 1.62
CA ILE A 290 -14.27 33.26 2.46
C ILE A 290 -14.86 32.61 3.72
N ILE A 291 -14.60 33.18 4.89
CA ILE A 291 -15.16 32.74 6.17
C ILE A 291 -16.37 33.62 6.48
N GLY A 292 -17.56 33.06 6.34
CA GLY A 292 -18.82 33.73 6.66
C GLY A 292 -19.16 33.63 8.16
N GLY A 293 -20.19 34.36 8.59
CA GLY A 293 -20.69 34.30 9.97
C GLY A 293 -21.14 32.89 10.39
N ASP A 294 -21.69 32.12 9.44
CA ASP A 294 -22.19 30.76 9.67
C ASP A 294 -21.13 29.67 9.46
N THR A 295 -19.87 30.04 9.20
CA THR A 295 -18.80 29.06 9.00
C THR A 295 -18.47 28.38 10.33
N ALA A 296 -18.76 27.08 10.44
CA ALA A 296 -18.36 26.30 11.61
C ALA A 296 -16.86 25.99 11.59
N ILE A 297 -16.09 26.61 12.50
CA ILE A 297 -14.64 26.35 12.64
C ILE A 297 -14.42 25.48 13.87
N LYS A 298 -13.94 24.24 13.66
CA LYS A 298 -13.79 23.24 14.72
C LYS A 298 -12.35 22.82 14.92
N PHE A 299 -11.89 22.80 16.16
CA PHE A 299 -10.64 22.19 16.58
C PHE A 299 -10.93 21.06 17.58
N GLN A 300 -10.51 19.84 17.26
CA GLN A 300 -10.82 18.64 18.08
C GLN A 300 -12.33 18.52 18.43
N GLY A 301 -13.19 18.84 17.46
CA GLY A 301 -14.65 18.79 17.62
C GLY A 301 -15.28 19.99 18.34
N ARG A 302 -14.48 20.88 18.94
CA ARG A 302 -14.94 22.08 19.64
C ARG A 302 -14.89 23.31 18.72
N ASP A 303 -15.89 24.18 18.82
CA ASP A 303 -15.91 25.42 18.04
C ASP A 303 -14.83 26.40 18.52
N ILE A 304 -14.16 27.04 17.57
CA ILE A 304 -13.18 28.10 17.82
C ILE A 304 -13.46 29.31 16.94
N PRO A 305 -13.14 30.54 17.38
CA PRO A 305 -13.29 31.72 16.54
C PRO A 305 -12.22 31.75 15.43
N PHE A 306 -12.52 32.45 14.34
CA PHE A 306 -11.60 32.65 13.21
C PHE A 306 -10.27 33.32 13.63
N SER A 307 -10.28 34.14 14.68
CA SER A 307 -9.09 34.78 15.25
C SER A 307 -8.10 33.80 15.88
N ARG A 308 -8.50 32.55 16.16
CA ARG A 308 -7.62 31.49 16.67
C ARG A 308 -7.01 30.60 15.59
N LEU A 309 -7.36 30.82 14.32
CA LEU A 309 -6.62 30.21 13.22
C LEU A 309 -5.27 30.91 13.06
N ASP A 310 -4.24 30.13 12.74
CA ASP A 310 -2.87 30.58 12.56
C ASP A 310 -2.30 30.00 11.27
N VAL A 311 -1.25 30.63 10.74
CA VAL A 311 -0.50 30.11 9.59
C VAL A 311 0.18 28.80 10.00
N ALA A 312 0.41 27.91 9.05
CA ALA A 312 0.87 26.54 9.25
C ALA A 312 -0.14 25.58 9.91
N ASN A 313 -1.31 26.06 10.34
CA ASN A 313 -2.40 25.16 10.74
C ASN A 313 -2.78 24.25 9.57
N ARG A 314 -3.00 22.96 9.86
CA ARG A 314 -3.59 22.03 8.89
C ARG A 314 -5.10 22.07 9.01
N VAL A 315 -5.75 22.26 7.87
CA VAL A 315 -7.20 22.41 7.81
C VAL A 315 -7.79 21.54 6.72
N GLN A 316 -9.01 21.09 6.97
CA GLN A 316 -9.92 20.61 5.95
C GLN A 316 -11.08 21.60 5.87
N VAL A 317 -11.22 22.26 4.73
CA VAL A 317 -12.23 23.29 4.51
C VAL A 317 -13.23 22.79 3.49
N ARG A 318 -14.51 22.74 3.87
CA ARG A 318 -15.62 22.56 2.94
C ARG A 318 -16.17 23.92 2.55
N TYR A 319 -16.26 24.20 1.25
CA TYR A 319 -16.69 25.50 0.73
C TYR A 319 -17.64 25.35 -0.47
N GLY A 320 -18.52 26.33 -0.66
CA GLY A 320 -19.38 26.43 -1.84
C GLY A 320 -18.59 26.80 -3.08
N LEU A 321 -18.79 26.10 -4.20
CA LEU A 321 -17.99 26.32 -5.41
C LEU A 321 -18.18 27.71 -6.03
N GLU A 322 -19.42 28.19 -6.06
CA GLU A 322 -19.76 29.51 -6.60
C GLU A 322 -19.39 30.64 -5.64
N SER A 323 -19.84 30.55 -4.38
CA SER A 323 -19.65 31.64 -3.42
C SER A 323 -18.26 31.71 -2.81
N ARG A 324 -17.46 30.64 -2.94
CA ARG A 324 -16.19 30.43 -2.23
C ARG A 324 -16.29 30.54 -0.70
N THR A 325 -17.50 30.56 -0.16
CA THR A 325 -17.74 30.66 1.29
C THR A 325 -17.60 29.29 1.93
N ALA A 326 -16.80 29.20 2.98
CA ALA A 326 -16.64 27.99 3.77
C ALA A 326 -17.92 27.71 4.58
N SER A 327 -18.43 26.49 4.50
CA SER A 327 -19.48 26.02 5.41
C SER A 327 -18.87 25.37 6.66
N ARG A 328 -17.66 24.84 6.56
CA ARG A 328 -16.95 24.19 7.66
C ARG A 328 -15.44 24.30 7.49
N VAL A 329 -14.74 24.62 8.57
CA VAL A 329 -13.28 24.53 8.68
C VAL A 329 -12.97 23.57 9.83
N SER A 330 -12.45 22.39 9.51
CA SER A 330 -11.94 21.45 10.51
C SER A 330 -10.45 21.66 10.65
N VAL A 331 -10.02 22.14 11.81
CA VAL A 331 -8.62 22.37 12.17
C VAL A 331 -8.08 21.12 12.83
N SER A 332 -7.01 20.60 12.25
CA SER A 332 -6.30 19.45 12.81
C SER A 332 -5.29 19.94 13.84
N ALA A 333 -5.20 19.26 14.98
CA ALA A 333 -4.29 19.64 16.06
C ALA A 333 -2.81 19.62 15.65
N GLY A 334 -2.47 18.78 14.68
CA GLY A 334 -1.18 18.76 13.99
C GLY A 334 -1.35 17.94 12.72
N ALA A 335 -0.24 17.64 12.05
CA ALA A 335 -0.28 16.59 11.04
C ALA A 335 -0.69 15.27 11.71
N THR A 336 -1.53 14.47 11.05
CA THR A 336 -1.84 13.10 11.48
C THR A 336 -1.20 12.15 10.49
N LEU A 337 -0.55 11.11 10.98
CA LEU A 337 0.05 10.06 10.17
C LEU A 337 -1.06 9.36 9.37
N ASP A 338 -0.84 9.24 8.06
CA ASP A 338 -1.76 8.53 7.17
C ASP A 338 -1.98 7.10 7.65
N LYS A 339 -3.23 6.60 7.57
CA LYS A 339 -3.59 5.28 8.09
C LYS A 339 -2.82 4.14 7.39
N THR A 340 -2.56 4.27 6.10
CA THR A 340 -1.80 3.26 5.35
C THR A 340 -0.33 3.30 5.75
N ALA A 341 0.27 4.49 5.84
CA ALA A 341 1.65 4.63 6.34
C ALA A 341 1.80 4.10 7.78
N ALA A 342 0.85 4.43 8.65
CA ALA A 342 0.84 3.96 10.04
C ALA A 342 0.79 2.43 10.13
N LYS A 343 -0.07 1.79 9.35
CA LYS A 343 -0.17 0.32 9.29
C LYS A 343 1.14 -0.33 8.85
N VAL A 344 1.80 0.25 7.83
CA VAL A 344 3.10 -0.25 7.35
C VAL A 344 4.17 -0.11 8.41
N LEU A 345 4.28 1.07 9.03
CA LEU A 345 5.30 1.33 10.06
C LEU A 345 5.11 0.47 11.30
N LEU A 346 3.87 0.23 11.75
CA LEU A 346 3.60 -0.67 12.87
C LEU A 346 3.98 -2.13 12.59
N ALA A 347 3.93 -2.54 11.32
CA ALA A 347 4.33 -3.88 10.90
C ALA A 347 5.84 -4.00 10.65
N THR A 348 6.58 -2.88 10.61
CA THR A 348 8.01 -2.88 10.34
C THR A 348 8.78 -2.94 11.67
N ARG A 349 9.75 -3.86 11.78
CA ARG A 349 10.61 -3.97 12.95
C ARG A 349 11.65 -2.84 12.93
N ASP A 350 11.98 -2.29 14.09
CA ASP A 350 13.12 -1.37 14.22
C ASP A 350 14.41 -2.21 14.22
N PRO A 351 15.29 -2.10 13.21
CA PRO A 351 16.48 -2.94 13.12
C PRO A 351 17.52 -2.62 14.20
N GLY A 352 17.44 -1.45 14.85
CA GLY A 352 18.36 -1.02 15.91
C GLY A 352 17.79 -1.15 17.32
N ALA A 353 16.77 -1.99 17.51
CA ALA A 353 16.19 -2.24 18.82
C ALA A 353 15.73 -3.70 18.98
N VAL A 354 16.01 -4.27 20.14
CA VAL A 354 15.57 -5.61 20.55
C VAL A 354 14.96 -5.54 21.95
N THR A 355 13.88 -6.27 22.16
CA THR A 355 13.40 -6.57 23.50
C THR A 355 13.53 -8.06 23.69
N GLY A 356 14.13 -8.44 24.80
CA GLY A 356 14.43 -9.83 25.05
C GLY A 356 14.94 -10.07 26.45
N THR A 357 15.23 -11.33 26.72
CA THR A 357 15.87 -11.77 27.94
C THR A 357 17.38 -11.84 27.77
N VAL A 358 18.15 -11.33 28.72
CA VAL A 358 19.62 -11.48 28.72
C VAL A 358 19.98 -12.94 29.01
N LEU A 359 20.65 -13.58 28.06
CA LEU A 359 21.11 -14.97 28.20
C LEU A 359 22.54 -15.06 28.70
N ASP A 360 23.41 -14.15 28.26
CA ASP A 360 24.83 -14.20 28.63
C ASP A 360 25.48 -12.82 28.62
N ILE A 361 26.54 -12.70 29.42
CA ILE A 361 27.41 -11.52 29.53
C ILE A 361 28.85 -12.02 29.49
N GLU A 362 29.42 -12.09 28.29
CA GLU A 362 30.78 -12.53 28.07
C GLU A 362 31.77 -11.40 28.38
N ARG A 363 32.88 -11.75 29.04
CA ARG A 363 33.97 -10.81 29.36
C ARG A 363 35.31 -11.42 28.99
N PHE A 364 35.99 -10.79 28.04
CA PHE A 364 37.35 -11.15 27.67
C PHE A 364 38.37 -10.19 28.31
N PRO A 365 39.54 -10.67 28.76
CA PRO A 365 40.57 -9.80 29.34
C PRO A 365 41.00 -8.70 28.35
N GLY A 366 40.83 -7.43 28.75
CA GLY A 366 41.22 -6.28 27.93
C GLY A 366 40.13 -5.75 26.98
N GLU A 367 38.95 -6.37 26.98
CA GLU A 367 37.81 -5.97 26.13
C GLU A 367 36.59 -5.56 26.97
N LEU A 368 35.69 -4.78 26.38
CA LEU A 368 34.40 -4.48 26.99
C LEU A 368 33.46 -5.70 26.88
N PRO A 369 32.45 -5.84 27.77
CA PRO A 369 31.58 -7.01 27.75
C PRO A 369 30.78 -7.16 26.45
N HIS A 370 30.45 -8.38 26.08
CA HIS A 370 29.46 -8.69 25.03
C HIS A 370 28.19 -9.22 25.68
N ILE A 371 27.03 -8.74 25.24
CA ILE A 371 25.74 -9.08 25.85
C ILE A 371 24.92 -9.86 24.83
N THR A 372 24.55 -11.10 25.17
CA THR A 372 23.70 -11.94 24.33
C THR A 372 22.27 -11.91 24.85
N LEU A 373 21.34 -11.57 23.96
CA LEU A 373 19.91 -11.44 24.24
C LEU A 373 19.13 -12.46 23.42
N ARG A 374 18.05 -13.03 23.96
CA ARG A 374 17.03 -13.73 23.19
C ARG A 374 15.85 -12.80 22.95
N ASP A 375 15.59 -12.47 21.70
CA ASP A 375 14.47 -11.61 21.32
C ASP A 375 13.13 -12.30 21.59
N ASP A 376 12.20 -11.60 22.24
CA ASP A 376 10.91 -12.18 22.63
C ASP A 376 9.98 -12.44 21.45
N ASP A 377 10.04 -11.61 20.40
CA ASP A 377 9.16 -11.68 19.23
C ASP A 377 9.59 -12.80 18.26
N SER A 378 10.89 -12.92 17.99
CA SER A 378 11.49 -13.83 17.00
C SER A 378 12.09 -15.11 17.60
N GLN A 379 12.41 -15.10 18.90
CA GLN A 379 13.17 -16.14 19.59
C GLN A 379 14.63 -16.28 19.12
N ASP A 380 15.07 -15.43 18.19
CA ASP A 380 16.46 -15.36 17.74
C ASP A 380 17.37 -14.77 18.81
N THR A 381 18.63 -15.19 18.81
CA THR A 381 19.66 -14.62 19.69
C THR A 381 20.43 -13.52 18.98
N VAL A 382 20.69 -12.41 19.67
CA VAL A 382 21.57 -11.33 19.20
C VAL A 382 22.65 -11.06 20.23
N THR A 383 23.89 -10.95 19.78
CA THR A 383 25.04 -10.58 20.62
C THR A 383 25.46 -9.15 20.28
N LEU A 384 25.47 -8.29 21.29
CA LEU A 384 25.74 -6.86 21.17
C LEU A 384 27.08 -6.51 21.80
N ASN A 385 27.84 -5.65 21.11
CA ASN A 385 29.16 -5.21 21.52
C ASN A 385 29.04 -3.95 22.37
N MET A 386 29.53 -3.96 23.61
CA MET A 386 29.58 -2.74 24.41
C MET A 386 30.70 -1.80 23.94
N SER A 387 30.45 -0.50 24.04
CA SER A 387 31.45 0.56 23.90
C SER A 387 31.51 1.41 25.17
N THR A 388 32.50 2.30 25.25
CA THR A 388 32.63 3.24 26.37
C THR A 388 31.49 4.25 26.43
N GLU A 389 30.72 4.39 25.34
CA GLU A 389 29.54 5.26 25.27
C GLU A 389 28.24 4.52 25.60
N SER A 390 28.27 3.19 25.72
CA SER A 390 27.07 2.40 26.05
C SER A 390 26.52 2.79 27.42
N VAL A 391 25.21 3.06 27.47
CA VAL A 391 24.50 3.39 28.71
C VAL A 391 23.71 2.18 29.18
N VAL A 392 23.83 1.83 30.46
CA VAL A 392 23.00 0.79 31.07
C VAL A 392 22.13 1.41 32.15
N LEU A 393 20.83 1.14 32.06
CA LEU A 393 19.79 1.64 32.93
C LEU A 393 19.11 0.45 33.60
N ILE A 394 18.96 0.52 34.92
CA ILE A 394 18.11 -0.40 35.67
C ILE A 394 16.97 0.42 36.25
N ASP A 395 15.75 0.13 35.80
CA ASP A 395 14.55 0.89 36.12
C ASP A 395 14.71 2.39 35.81
N GLY A 396 15.55 2.73 34.83
CA GLY A 396 15.81 4.09 34.36
C GLY A 396 16.92 4.83 35.09
N ALA A 397 17.49 4.24 36.13
CA ALA A 397 18.66 4.78 36.81
C ALA A 397 19.95 4.24 36.15
N PRO A 398 20.97 5.08 35.90
CA PRO A 398 22.26 4.61 35.41
C PRO A 398 22.88 3.54 36.31
N SER A 399 23.36 2.46 35.70
CA SER A 399 23.99 1.33 36.38
C SER A 399 25.17 0.79 35.58
N ALA A 400 25.95 -0.11 36.19
CA ALA A 400 27.00 -0.86 35.52
C ALA A 400 26.47 -2.22 35.04
N VAL A 401 27.04 -2.75 33.96
CA VAL A 401 26.75 -4.13 33.54
C VAL A 401 27.34 -5.09 34.55
N ASN A 402 26.49 -5.95 35.12
CA ASN A 402 26.86 -6.99 36.06
C ASN A 402 26.02 -8.25 35.81
N ARG A 403 26.28 -9.31 36.59
CA ARG A 403 25.56 -10.59 36.44
C ARG A 403 24.09 -10.55 36.86
N ASP A 404 23.66 -9.51 37.55
CA ASP A 404 22.25 -9.38 37.99
C ASP A 404 21.31 -9.11 36.82
N LEU A 405 21.86 -8.74 35.65
CA LEU A 405 21.12 -8.62 34.41
C LEU A 405 20.83 -9.97 33.75
N LEU A 406 21.48 -11.07 34.13
CA LEU A 406 21.17 -12.39 33.56
C LEU A 406 19.71 -12.78 33.85
N ASP A 407 19.05 -13.37 32.86
CA ASP A 407 17.63 -13.75 32.89
C ASP A 407 16.66 -12.57 33.11
N THR A 408 17.12 -11.32 32.97
CA THR A 408 16.25 -10.13 33.05
C THR A 408 15.72 -9.73 31.67
N GLU A 409 14.47 -9.25 31.66
CA GLU A 409 13.88 -8.64 30.46
C GLU A 409 14.44 -7.22 30.28
N VAL A 410 14.99 -6.96 29.10
CA VAL A 410 15.64 -5.70 28.75
C VAL A 410 15.19 -5.22 27.39
N THR A 411 15.25 -3.91 27.19
CA THR A 411 15.25 -3.31 25.86
C THR A 411 16.66 -2.83 25.54
N ALA A 412 17.26 -3.37 24.48
CA ALA A 412 18.53 -2.89 23.98
C ALA A 412 18.33 -2.06 22.71
N ILE A 413 19.05 -0.94 22.65
CA ILE A 413 19.17 -0.04 21.52
C ILE A 413 20.61 -0.13 21.03
N PHE A 414 20.81 -0.35 19.74
CA PHE A 414 22.13 -0.57 19.16
C PHE A 414 22.22 -0.05 17.73
N HIS A 415 23.45 0.07 17.23
CA HIS A 415 23.73 0.36 15.82
C HIS A 415 23.53 -0.91 14.99
N PRO A 416 22.59 -0.95 14.03
CA PRO A 416 22.22 -2.20 13.34
C PRO A 416 23.37 -2.79 12.51
N ASP A 417 24.26 -1.94 11.97
CA ASP A 417 25.36 -2.40 11.10
C ASP A 417 26.57 -2.94 11.88
N SER A 418 26.89 -2.35 13.04
CA SER A 418 28.05 -2.72 13.87
C SER A 418 27.70 -3.60 15.07
N LEU A 419 26.40 -3.75 15.37
CA LEU A 419 25.89 -4.37 16.60
C LEU A 419 26.42 -3.73 17.89
N GLU A 420 26.90 -2.48 17.79
CA GLU A 420 27.38 -1.72 18.95
C GLU A 420 26.21 -1.24 19.80
N LEU A 421 26.22 -1.59 21.08
CA LEU A 421 25.21 -1.22 22.06
C LEU A 421 25.27 0.28 22.37
N ILE A 422 24.13 0.95 22.29
CA ILE A 422 23.97 2.35 22.67
C ILE A 422 23.33 2.44 24.06
N GLU A 423 22.23 1.71 24.28
CA GLU A 423 21.49 1.73 25.55
C GLU A 423 20.95 0.34 25.87
N LEU A 424 21.04 -0.10 27.12
CA LEU A 424 20.39 -1.28 27.66
C LEU A 424 19.54 -0.85 28.86
N ASP A 425 18.22 -1.02 28.80
CA ASP A 425 17.30 -0.58 29.86
C ASP A 425 16.43 -1.75 30.34
N SER A 426 16.58 -2.15 31.61
CA SER A 426 15.64 -3.07 32.27
C SER A 426 14.42 -2.29 32.75
N GLN A 427 13.22 -2.71 32.35
CA GLN A 427 11.98 -2.08 32.81
C GLN A 427 11.40 -2.84 34.00
N ALA A 428 11.04 -2.14 35.07
CA ALA A 428 10.25 -2.72 36.15
C ALA A 428 8.94 -3.31 35.60
N SER A 429 8.67 -4.57 35.93
CA SER A 429 7.40 -5.26 35.59
C SER A 429 6.23 -4.76 36.47
N ASP A 430 6.02 -3.45 36.58
CA ASP A 430 4.82 -2.92 37.23
C ASP A 430 3.64 -3.03 36.26
N GLY A 431 2.66 -3.87 36.63
CA GLY A 431 1.53 -4.27 35.79
C GLY A 431 0.66 -3.13 35.23
N ASP A 432 0.76 -1.92 35.79
CA ASP A 432 0.03 -0.72 35.36
C ASP A 432 0.79 0.15 34.32
N ASN A 433 2.09 -0.08 34.09
CA ASN A 433 2.93 0.76 33.24
C ASN A 433 3.58 -0.02 32.08
N LYS A 434 2.75 -0.75 31.32
CA LYS A 434 3.20 -1.50 30.13
C LYS A 434 4.04 -0.62 29.18
N PRO A 435 5.14 -1.15 28.61
CA PRO A 435 5.99 -0.41 27.67
C PRO A 435 5.18 0.20 26.53
N ILE A 436 5.40 1.49 26.28
CA ILE A 436 4.67 2.18 25.22
C ILE A 436 5.42 1.99 23.91
N ARG A 437 4.85 1.16 23.02
CA ARG A 437 5.39 0.90 21.68
C ARG A 437 4.40 1.29 20.63
N GLY A 438 4.89 1.87 19.54
CA GLY A 438 4.04 2.26 18.43
C GLY A 438 4.71 3.25 17.50
N VAL A 439 3.91 4.11 16.90
CA VAL A 439 4.38 5.19 16.02
C VAL A 439 3.75 6.50 16.42
N ILE A 440 4.50 7.60 16.27
CA ILE A 440 3.97 8.95 16.46
C ILE A 440 2.88 9.19 15.42
N HIS A 441 1.62 9.13 15.87
CA HIS A 441 0.45 9.27 15.01
C HIS A 441 0.05 10.73 14.82
N ARG A 442 0.23 11.55 15.85
CA ARG A 442 -0.03 13.00 15.81
C ARG A 442 0.91 13.69 16.78
N PHE A 443 1.43 14.85 16.38
CA PHE A 443 2.30 15.63 17.25
C PHE A 443 2.09 17.13 17.03
N VAL A 444 2.09 17.87 18.15
CA VAL A 444 2.00 19.33 18.21
C VAL A 444 3.11 19.82 19.13
N ALA A 445 4.09 20.56 18.59
CA ALA A 445 5.24 21.00 19.37
C ALA A 445 4.86 21.99 20.50
N LYS A 446 3.77 22.76 20.31
CA LYS A 446 3.24 23.68 21.33
C LYS A 446 2.84 22.91 22.60
N ASN A 447 3.12 23.50 23.77
CA ASN A 447 2.70 22.96 25.07
C ASN A 447 1.19 23.09 25.23
N LEU A 448 0.47 22.01 24.95
CA LEU A 448 -0.97 21.89 25.09
C LEU A 448 -1.30 20.51 25.70
N PRO A 449 -2.34 20.38 26.53
CA PRO A 449 -2.81 19.07 26.96
C PRO A 449 -3.13 18.16 25.76
N GLY A 450 -2.70 16.90 25.79
CA GLY A 450 -2.94 15.95 24.70
C GLY A 450 -2.28 16.33 23.36
N ASN A 451 -1.12 16.99 23.41
CA ASN A 451 -0.38 17.44 22.24
C ASN A 451 0.34 16.32 21.46
N LEU A 452 0.38 15.09 21.99
CA LEU A 452 0.99 13.95 21.32
C LEU A 452 0.05 12.74 21.34
N THR A 453 -0.06 12.01 20.22
CA THR A 453 -0.73 10.70 20.21
C THR A 453 0.15 9.65 19.57
N ILE A 454 0.15 8.46 20.17
CA ILE A 454 0.86 7.28 19.69
C ILE A 454 -0.19 6.29 19.22
N LEU A 455 -0.03 5.79 17.99
CA LEU A 455 -0.75 4.61 17.56
C LEU A 455 0.07 3.40 18.01
N THR A 456 -0.45 2.62 18.95
CA THR A 456 0.24 1.47 19.55
C THR A 456 0.14 0.23 18.67
N ARG A 457 1.00 -0.78 18.93
CA ARG A 457 1.04 -2.04 18.13
C ARG A 457 -0.29 -2.80 18.09
N ASP A 458 -1.11 -2.68 19.13
CA ASP A 458 -2.47 -3.24 19.22
C ASP A 458 -3.52 -2.47 18.38
N GLY A 459 -3.11 -1.37 17.72
CA GLY A 459 -3.98 -0.52 16.90
C GLY A 459 -4.71 0.56 17.69
N THR A 460 -4.47 0.70 18.99
CA THR A 460 -5.10 1.73 19.84
C THR A 460 -4.41 3.08 19.65
N ILE A 461 -5.17 4.18 19.65
CA ILE A 461 -4.60 5.53 19.68
C ILE A 461 -4.60 6.01 21.14
N ARG A 462 -3.41 6.15 21.73
CA ARG A 462 -3.22 6.69 23.08
C ARG A 462 -2.78 8.15 23.00
N THR A 463 -3.37 8.99 23.86
CA THR A 463 -3.08 10.43 23.92
C THR A 463 -2.25 10.74 25.15
N PHE A 464 -1.22 11.57 24.96
CA PHE A 464 -0.28 11.99 25.99
C PHE A 464 -0.10 13.50 25.99
N SER A 465 0.20 14.02 27.17
CA SER A 465 0.63 15.40 27.34
C SER A 465 2.15 15.45 27.44
N ARG A 466 2.77 16.43 26.78
CA ARG A 466 4.19 16.76 26.90
C ARG A 466 4.33 18.12 27.57
N THR A 467 5.26 18.21 28.52
CA THR A 467 5.66 19.46 29.18
C THR A 467 7.06 19.90 28.71
N THR A 468 7.56 21.02 29.22
CA THR A 468 8.95 21.45 29.02
C THR A 468 9.96 20.51 29.67
N GLU A 469 9.54 19.67 30.60
CA GLU A 469 10.41 18.75 31.35
C GLU A 469 10.57 17.39 30.65
N THR A 470 9.67 17.05 29.72
CA THR A 470 9.76 15.81 28.95
C THR A 470 11.10 15.71 28.22
N VAL A 471 11.87 14.65 28.52
CA VAL A 471 13.14 14.33 27.87
C VAL A 471 12.84 13.58 26.57
N VAL A 472 13.26 14.14 25.43
CA VAL A 472 13.16 13.46 24.13
C VAL A 472 14.50 12.83 23.80
N ARG A 473 14.49 11.53 23.49
CA ARG A 473 15.66 10.78 23.01
C ARG A 473 15.39 10.27 21.60
N ARG A 474 16.40 10.36 20.74
CA ARG A 474 16.40 9.76 19.40
C ARG A 474 17.64 8.89 19.28
N ASN A 475 17.44 7.60 19.06
CA ASN A 475 18.51 6.59 19.04
C ASN A 475 19.41 6.68 20.29
N GLY A 476 18.80 6.75 21.49
CA GLY A 476 19.51 6.88 22.78
C GLY A 476 20.05 8.28 23.12
N ARG A 477 20.22 9.17 22.13
CA ARG A 477 20.75 10.52 22.36
C ARG A 477 19.65 11.52 22.68
N ARG A 478 19.88 12.42 23.65
CA ARG A 478 18.93 13.50 23.97
C ARG A 478 18.87 14.50 22.81
N VAL A 479 17.66 14.81 22.35
CA VAL A 479 17.40 15.71 21.23
C VAL A 479 16.36 16.77 21.56
N SER A 480 16.25 17.78 20.70
CA SER A 480 15.20 18.78 20.81
C SER A 480 13.82 18.20 20.48
N VAL A 481 12.77 18.72 21.13
CA VAL A 481 11.38 18.36 20.80
C VAL A 481 11.02 18.70 19.34
N ASN A 482 11.73 19.65 18.72
CA ASN A 482 11.54 20.02 17.33
C ASN A 482 11.99 18.93 16.35
N GLU A 483 12.70 17.90 16.83
CA GLU A 483 13.13 16.74 16.06
C GLU A 483 12.10 15.61 16.06
N VAL A 484 11.03 15.70 16.87
CA VAL A 484 9.93 14.72 16.81
C VAL A 484 9.21 14.88 15.47
N ARG A 485 9.09 13.77 14.73
CA ARG A 485 8.39 13.69 13.44
C ARG A 485 7.22 12.72 13.55
N LEU A 486 6.25 12.90 12.66
CA LEU A 486 5.25 11.87 12.45
C LEU A 486 5.90 10.58 11.99
N GLY A 487 5.32 9.46 12.42
CA GLY A 487 5.76 8.12 12.08
C GLY A 487 7.11 7.72 12.67
N ASP A 488 7.76 8.57 13.47
CA ASP A 488 8.85 8.13 14.34
C ASP A 488 8.37 6.92 15.16
N VAL A 489 9.22 5.91 15.26
CA VAL A 489 8.92 4.69 16.01
C VAL A 489 9.14 5.00 17.49
N VAL A 490 8.12 4.73 18.30
CA VAL A 490 8.19 4.88 19.75
C VAL A 490 8.70 3.59 20.35
N ARG A 491 9.81 3.71 21.07
CA ARG A 491 10.53 2.58 21.69
C ARG A 491 10.04 2.30 23.10
N ALA A 492 10.25 1.05 23.53
CA ALA A 492 9.71 0.48 24.76
C ALA A 492 10.14 1.23 26.04
N ASN A 493 11.33 1.84 26.05
CA ASN A 493 11.87 2.67 27.12
C ASN A 493 11.24 4.09 27.20
N THR A 494 10.08 4.30 26.58
CA THR A 494 9.25 5.50 26.75
C THR A 494 8.52 5.44 28.10
N ARG A 495 8.67 6.49 28.91
CA ARG A 495 8.18 6.55 30.29
C ARG A 495 7.10 7.61 30.47
N ILE A 496 6.10 7.28 31.26
CA ILE A 496 4.98 8.17 31.58
C ILE A 496 4.77 8.28 33.08
N VAL A 497 4.24 9.43 33.47
CA VAL A 497 3.60 9.66 34.76
C VAL A 497 2.10 9.68 34.52
N ASN A 498 1.38 8.78 35.19
CA ASN A 498 -0.07 8.75 35.13
C ASN A 498 -0.63 10.06 35.71
N ALA A 499 -1.59 10.66 35.00
CA ALA A 499 -2.25 11.86 35.47
C ALA A 499 -3.43 11.48 36.38
N SER A 500 -3.74 12.33 37.37
CA SER A 500 -4.89 12.14 38.25
C SER A 500 -6.20 12.45 37.49
N GLY A 501 -7.21 11.58 37.64
CA GLY A 501 -8.52 11.75 37.00
C GLY A 501 -8.52 11.51 35.48
N ASP A 502 -9.36 12.23 34.72
CA ASP A 502 -9.54 12.05 33.27
C ASP A 502 -8.46 12.75 32.40
N ALA A 503 -7.40 13.27 33.02
CA ALA A 503 -6.34 13.96 32.29
C ALA A 503 -5.46 12.99 31.50
N ALA A 504 -4.94 13.42 30.35
CA ALA A 504 -4.01 12.61 29.58
C ALA A 504 -2.67 12.43 30.34
N PRO A 505 -2.11 11.21 30.41
CA PRO A 505 -0.84 10.94 31.07
C PRO A 505 0.31 11.79 30.51
N VAL A 506 1.28 12.12 31.35
CA VAL A 506 2.40 13.02 31.02
C VAL A 506 3.61 12.19 30.62
N LEU A 507 4.25 12.53 29.51
CA LEU A 507 5.52 11.91 29.10
C LEU A 507 6.67 12.44 29.96
N GLU A 508 7.38 11.54 30.62
CA GLU A 508 8.66 11.83 31.28
C GLU A 508 9.81 11.67 30.29
N VAL A 509 9.87 10.51 29.64
CA VAL A 509 10.86 10.19 28.59
C VAL A 509 10.12 9.74 27.33
N LEU A 510 10.40 10.40 26.21
CA LEU A 510 9.94 9.98 24.89
C LEU A 510 11.13 9.44 24.10
N SER A 511 11.19 8.12 23.91
CA SER A 511 12.27 7.46 23.19
C SER A 511 11.84 7.10 21.77
N LEU A 512 12.60 7.60 20.80
CA LEU A 512 12.25 7.55 19.38
C LEU A 512 13.38 6.95 18.53
N SER A 513 12.98 6.40 17.40
CA SER A 513 13.85 6.18 16.24
C SER A 513 13.21 6.72 14.97
N SER A 514 14.07 6.95 13.98
CA SER A 514 13.60 7.29 12.65
C SER A 514 12.78 6.13 12.08
N PRO A 515 11.71 6.41 11.31
CA PRO A 515 10.92 5.37 10.68
C PRO A 515 11.81 4.48 9.80
N PRO A 516 11.80 3.14 9.98
CA PRO A 516 12.56 2.23 9.13
C PRO A 516 12.03 2.26 7.68
N LEU A 517 12.88 1.83 6.75
CA LEU A 517 12.42 1.55 5.40
C LEU A 517 11.47 0.35 5.43
N ALA A 518 10.36 0.46 4.70
CA ALA A 518 9.44 -0.64 4.52
C ALA A 518 9.75 -1.40 3.22
N PRO A 519 9.59 -2.72 3.22
CA PRO A 519 9.71 -3.52 2.00
C PRO A 519 8.58 -3.18 1.03
N ILE A 520 8.86 -3.27 -0.27
CA ILE A 520 7.85 -3.09 -1.32
C ILE A 520 8.01 -4.08 -2.46
N HIS A 521 6.88 -4.67 -2.84
CA HIS A 521 6.77 -5.67 -3.89
C HIS A 521 5.46 -5.51 -4.64
N GLY A 522 5.43 -5.95 -5.89
CA GLY A 522 4.23 -5.89 -6.73
C GLY A 522 4.55 -5.61 -8.18
N THR A 523 3.55 -5.17 -8.92
CA THR A 523 3.68 -4.83 -10.35
C THR A 523 3.50 -3.33 -10.54
N ILE A 524 4.33 -2.71 -11.37
CA ILE A 524 4.18 -1.30 -11.75
C ILE A 524 2.99 -1.18 -12.70
N THR A 525 1.95 -0.47 -12.27
CA THR A 525 0.66 -0.37 -12.98
C THR A 525 0.30 1.05 -13.40
N GLY A 526 1.13 2.02 -13.03
CA GLY A 526 1.03 3.38 -13.52
C GLY A 526 2.33 4.14 -13.25
N ILE A 527 2.65 5.06 -14.13
CA ILE A 527 3.82 5.92 -14.03
C ILE A 527 3.37 7.35 -14.34
N THR A 528 3.63 8.28 -13.43
CA THR A 528 3.38 9.70 -13.62
C THR A 528 4.65 10.51 -13.37
N ASN A 529 4.79 11.63 -14.10
CA ASN A 529 5.87 12.57 -13.84
C ASN A 529 5.59 13.30 -12.52
N ALA A 530 6.57 13.33 -11.62
CA ALA A 530 6.47 14.02 -10.33
C ALA A 530 7.17 15.40 -10.32
N GLY A 531 7.78 15.80 -11.45
CA GLY A 531 8.58 17.03 -11.58
C GLY A 531 10.03 16.84 -11.11
N GLN A 532 10.90 17.79 -11.46
CA GLN A 532 12.31 17.86 -10.99
C GLN A 532 13.14 16.58 -11.21
N GLY A 533 12.89 15.83 -12.29
CA GLY A 533 13.61 14.58 -12.59
C GLY A 533 13.16 13.40 -11.72
N SER A 534 12.04 13.54 -11.00
CA SER A 534 11.43 12.46 -10.22
C SER A 534 10.20 11.88 -10.93
N MET A 535 9.97 10.60 -10.69
CA MET A 535 8.85 9.83 -11.20
C MET A 535 8.04 9.28 -10.03
N ARG A 536 6.72 9.25 -10.18
CA ARG A 536 5.85 8.50 -9.27
C ARG A 536 5.44 7.20 -9.95
N ALA A 537 5.78 6.08 -9.34
CA ALA A 537 5.31 4.77 -9.77
C ALA A 537 4.17 4.31 -8.86
N THR A 538 3.10 3.84 -9.48
CA THR A 538 1.99 3.18 -8.79
C THR A 538 2.19 1.68 -8.88
N ILE A 539 2.28 1.04 -7.72
CA ILE A 539 2.53 -0.38 -7.55
C ILE A 539 1.26 -1.02 -7.06
N THR A 540 0.87 -2.10 -7.70
CA THR A 540 -0.20 -2.95 -7.21
C THR A 540 0.36 -4.28 -6.72
N THR A 541 0.07 -4.60 -5.46
CA THR A 541 0.42 -5.90 -4.88
C THR A 541 -0.52 -6.99 -5.37
N ASN A 542 -0.18 -8.26 -5.11
CA ASN A 542 -1.05 -9.38 -5.46
C ASN A 542 -2.31 -9.47 -4.60
N LYS A 543 -2.39 -8.69 -3.52
CA LYS A 543 -3.61 -8.48 -2.73
C LYS A 543 -4.48 -7.36 -3.32
N LEU A 544 -4.08 -6.81 -4.48
CA LEU A 544 -4.57 -5.58 -5.09
C LEU A 544 -4.35 -4.34 -4.23
N ASP A 545 -3.39 -4.33 -3.30
CA ASP A 545 -3.06 -3.09 -2.58
C ASP A 545 -2.33 -2.13 -3.50
N ILE A 546 -2.80 -0.88 -3.53
CA ILE A 546 -2.25 0.16 -4.40
C ILE A 546 -1.38 1.07 -3.55
N ILE A 547 -0.09 1.07 -3.86
CA ILE A 547 0.95 1.83 -3.18
C ILE A 547 1.60 2.75 -4.20
N ASP A 548 1.74 4.02 -3.89
CA ASP A 548 2.56 4.93 -4.67
C ASP A 548 3.92 5.14 -4.03
N ILE A 549 4.93 5.22 -4.89
CA ILE A 549 6.32 5.48 -4.54
C ILE A 549 6.87 6.61 -5.39
N LEU A 550 7.85 7.32 -4.82
CA LEU A 550 8.63 8.35 -5.50
C LEU A 550 10.01 7.79 -5.80
N VAL A 551 10.34 7.72 -7.08
CA VAL A 551 11.64 7.33 -7.60
C VAL A 551 12.31 8.59 -8.13
N ASP A 552 13.56 8.83 -7.75
CA ASP A 552 14.34 9.97 -8.22
C ASP A 552 15.74 9.53 -8.68
N ALA A 553 16.60 10.49 -9.00
CA ALA A 553 17.95 10.22 -9.48
C ALA A 553 18.83 9.50 -8.44
N ASP A 554 18.51 9.59 -7.15
CA ASP A 554 19.25 8.91 -6.07
C ASP A 554 18.79 7.47 -5.89
N THR A 555 17.63 7.09 -6.43
CA THR A 555 17.09 5.74 -6.27
C THR A 555 17.91 4.72 -7.06
N GLN A 556 18.38 3.68 -6.37
CA GLN A 556 19.07 2.56 -7.02
C GLN A 556 18.07 1.63 -7.69
N VAL A 557 17.92 1.73 -9.02
CA VAL A 557 17.08 0.80 -9.80
C VAL A 557 17.94 -0.23 -10.51
N VAL A 558 17.75 -1.51 -10.19
CA VAL A 558 18.54 -2.64 -10.67
C VAL A 558 17.65 -3.67 -11.37
N GLN A 559 18.10 -4.16 -12.53
CA GLN A 559 17.51 -5.29 -13.23
C GLN A 559 18.62 -6.27 -13.63
N LYS A 560 18.47 -7.55 -13.24
CA LYS A 560 19.49 -8.60 -13.49
C LYS A 560 20.91 -8.18 -13.07
N GLY A 561 21.03 -7.55 -11.89
CA GLY A 561 22.30 -7.05 -11.35
C GLY A 561 22.86 -5.78 -12.00
N LYS A 562 22.22 -5.23 -13.03
CA LYS A 562 22.65 -3.99 -13.70
C LYS A 562 21.77 -2.81 -13.32
N SER A 563 22.38 -1.65 -13.07
CA SER A 563 21.62 -0.42 -12.87
C SER A 563 20.98 0.02 -14.19
N ILE A 564 19.68 0.31 -14.17
CA ILE A 564 18.91 0.76 -15.34
C ILE A 564 18.37 2.20 -15.19
N GLY A 565 18.53 2.80 -14.01
CA GLY A 565 18.04 4.14 -13.72
C GLY A 565 16.52 4.29 -13.80
N LEU A 566 16.06 5.54 -13.71
CA LEU A 566 14.65 5.93 -13.71
C LEU A 566 13.97 5.64 -15.06
N ASP A 567 14.66 5.93 -16.17
CA ASP A 567 14.11 5.74 -17.53
C ASP A 567 13.94 4.26 -17.92
N GLY A 568 14.59 3.36 -17.19
CA GLY A 568 14.42 1.91 -17.36
C GLY A 568 13.13 1.37 -16.74
N LEU A 569 12.41 2.17 -15.94
CA LEU A 569 11.15 1.75 -15.34
C LEU A 569 10.00 1.79 -16.35
N THR A 570 9.29 0.68 -16.48
CA THR A 570 8.16 0.55 -17.40
C THR A 570 6.97 -0.14 -16.76
N LEU A 571 5.77 0.08 -17.32
CA LEU A 571 4.56 -0.64 -16.90
C LEU A 571 4.74 -2.15 -17.02
N GLY A 572 4.11 -2.90 -16.12
CA GLY A 572 4.14 -4.36 -16.07
C GLY A 572 5.39 -4.95 -15.43
N GLN A 573 6.46 -4.17 -15.20
CA GLN A 573 7.64 -4.65 -14.48
C GLN A 573 7.27 -5.08 -13.06
N ARG A 574 7.90 -6.16 -12.60
CA ARG A 574 7.70 -6.71 -11.27
C ARG A 574 8.79 -6.23 -10.34
N ILE A 575 8.42 -5.66 -9.21
CA ILE A 575 9.34 -5.33 -8.12
C ILE A 575 9.45 -6.58 -7.26
N VAL A 576 10.61 -7.23 -7.35
CA VAL A 576 10.92 -8.44 -6.57
C VAL A 576 11.51 -8.09 -5.22
N ASN A 577 12.28 -7.01 -5.14
CA ASN A 577 12.78 -6.47 -3.88
C ASN A 577 12.79 -4.94 -3.97
N GLY A 578 12.46 -4.27 -2.88
CA GLY A 578 12.53 -2.82 -2.81
C GLY A 578 12.35 -2.31 -1.40
N ALA A 579 12.89 -1.14 -1.12
CA ALA A 579 12.80 -0.49 0.18
C ALA A 579 12.42 0.98 0.01
N TYR A 580 11.41 1.44 0.75
CA TYR A 580 10.92 2.82 0.65
C TYR A 580 10.59 3.41 2.02
N GLN A 581 10.65 4.73 2.14
CA GLN A 581 10.23 5.45 3.33
C GLN A 581 8.70 5.59 3.35
N PRO A 582 7.95 5.02 4.32
CA PRO A 582 6.48 5.00 4.29
C PRO A 582 5.79 6.36 4.32
N ILE A 583 6.49 7.39 4.80
CA ILE A 583 5.96 8.74 4.99
C ILE A 583 6.20 9.61 3.75
N THR A 584 7.46 9.70 3.32
CA THR A 584 7.87 10.52 2.17
C THR A 584 7.60 9.82 0.85
N ARG A 585 7.42 8.49 0.87
CA ARG A 585 7.31 7.60 -0.29
C ARG A 585 8.57 7.52 -1.14
N LYS A 586 9.67 8.18 -0.74
CA LYS A 586 10.96 8.10 -1.44
C LYS A 586 11.51 6.68 -1.34
N VAL A 587 12.01 6.19 -2.47
CA VAL A 587 12.56 4.86 -2.60
C VAL A 587 14.08 4.92 -2.52
N ASP A 588 14.63 3.97 -1.79
CA ASP A 588 16.07 3.81 -1.65
C ASP A 588 16.60 2.88 -2.76
N ARG A 589 16.03 1.68 -2.86
CA ARG A 589 16.42 0.66 -3.82
C ARG A 589 15.22 -0.06 -4.42
N LEU A 590 15.29 -0.39 -5.70
CA LEU A 590 14.38 -1.27 -6.42
C LEU A 590 15.17 -2.32 -7.20
N THR A 591 14.81 -3.57 -7.02
CA THR A 591 15.17 -4.68 -7.90
C THR A 591 13.94 -5.06 -8.70
N VAL A 592 14.02 -4.86 -10.01
CA VAL A 592 12.91 -5.11 -10.94
C VAL A 592 13.22 -6.24 -11.90
N GLN A 593 12.17 -6.95 -12.27
CA GLN A 593 12.17 -7.91 -13.36
C GLN A 593 11.36 -7.37 -14.55
N PRO A 594 11.69 -7.81 -15.78
CA PRO A 594 10.86 -7.53 -16.94
C PRO A 594 9.40 -7.94 -16.70
N PRO A 595 8.45 -7.34 -17.45
CA PRO A 595 7.07 -7.79 -17.43
C PRO A 595 6.95 -9.29 -17.76
N ARG A 596 6.04 -10.00 -17.08
CA ARG A 596 5.75 -11.43 -17.35
C ARG A 596 5.23 -11.65 -18.77
N ALA A 597 4.53 -10.68 -19.30
CA ALA A 597 4.01 -10.69 -20.65
C ALA A 597 4.31 -9.36 -21.33
N ALA A 598 4.64 -9.43 -22.61
CA ALA A 598 4.55 -8.29 -23.49
C ALA A 598 3.07 -8.03 -23.81
N SER A 599 2.73 -6.77 -24.07
CA SER A 599 1.42 -6.39 -24.57
C SER A 599 1.54 -5.79 -25.96
N ILE A 600 0.52 -6.03 -26.79
CA ILE A 600 0.40 -5.39 -28.10
C ILE A 600 -1.05 -5.02 -28.39
N SER A 601 -1.23 -3.88 -29.05
CA SER A 601 -2.50 -3.39 -29.57
C SER A 601 -2.39 -3.21 -31.08
N GLY A 602 -3.47 -3.39 -31.84
CA GLY A 602 -3.42 -3.26 -33.29
C GLY A 602 -4.64 -3.83 -33.99
N GLU A 603 -4.50 -4.15 -35.26
CA GLU A 603 -5.53 -4.81 -36.06
C GLU A 603 -5.08 -6.23 -36.41
N ILE A 604 -5.99 -7.20 -36.29
CA ILE A 604 -5.75 -8.55 -36.81
C ILE A 604 -5.75 -8.46 -38.33
N THR A 605 -4.63 -8.79 -38.95
CA THR A 605 -4.49 -8.80 -40.42
C THR A 605 -4.64 -10.20 -41.01
N LEU A 606 -4.40 -11.24 -40.20
CA LEU A 606 -4.50 -12.63 -40.61
C LEU A 606 -4.92 -13.53 -39.44
N VAL A 607 -5.78 -14.50 -39.71
CA VAL A 607 -6.17 -15.57 -38.77
C VAL A 607 -5.90 -16.91 -39.45
N GLU A 608 -5.04 -17.72 -38.84
CA GLU A 608 -4.62 -19.03 -39.35
C GLU A 608 -5.05 -20.11 -38.36
N GLU A 609 -6.30 -20.58 -38.48
CA GLU A 609 -6.87 -21.57 -37.55
C GLU A 609 -6.06 -22.87 -37.50
N TYR A 610 -5.56 -23.34 -38.66
CA TYR A 610 -4.74 -24.56 -38.74
C TYR A 610 -3.43 -24.44 -37.96
N LEU A 611 -2.80 -23.26 -37.99
CA LEU A 611 -1.58 -22.98 -37.21
C LEU A 611 -1.89 -22.51 -35.79
N SER A 612 -3.17 -22.38 -35.46
CA SER A 612 -3.65 -21.77 -34.22
C SER A 612 -2.99 -20.40 -33.98
N ALA A 613 -2.93 -19.55 -35.00
CA ALA A 613 -2.18 -18.29 -34.95
C ALA A 613 -2.97 -17.09 -35.49
N VAL A 614 -2.61 -15.89 -35.02
CA VAL A 614 -3.08 -14.62 -35.59
C VAL A 614 -1.91 -13.67 -35.80
N THR A 615 -2.00 -12.83 -36.83
CA THR A 615 -1.06 -11.74 -37.07
C THR A 615 -1.70 -10.41 -36.69
N ILE A 616 -1.06 -9.69 -35.77
CA ILE A 616 -1.49 -8.35 -35.33
C ILE A 616 -0.54 -7.31 -35.91
N GLN A 617 -1.08 -6.35 -36.63
CA GLN A 617 -0.34 -5.17 -37.07
C GLN A 617 -0.52 -4.04 -36.05
N PRO A 618 0.51 -3.67 -35.28
CA PRO A 618 0.45 -2.51 -34.41
C PRO A 618 0.50 -1.21 -35.21
N ARG A 619 0.09 -0.10 -34.58
CA ARG A 619 0.17 1.25 -35.19
C ARG A 619 1.60 1.69 -35.48
N GLN A 620 2.54 1.25 -34.64
CA GLN A 620 3.95 1.53 -34.75
C GLN A 620 4.72 0.22 -34.63
N GLY A 621 5.68 0.01 -35.53
CA GLY A 621 6.45 -1.23 -35.61
C GLY A 621 5.92 -2.23 -36.64
N GLY A 622 6.61 -3.37 -36.74
CA GLY A 622 6.25 -4.47 -37.64
C GLY A 622 5.12 -5.36 -37.11
N PRO A 623 4.52 -6.19 -37.96
CA PRO A 623 3.49 -7.15 -37.55
C PRO A 623 4.05 -8.18 -36.58
N VAL A 624 3.22 -8.63 -35.65
CA VAL A 624 3.57 -9.66 -34.66
C VAL A 624 2.62 -10.86 -34.81
N ILE A 625 3.20 -12.04 -34.96
CA ILE A 625 2.47 -13.31 -35.05
C ILE A 625 2.35 -13.89 -33.65
N LEU A 626 1.13 -14.17 -33.21
CA LEU A 626 0.84 -14.72 -31.90
C LEU A 626 0.20 -16.11 -32.01
N ILE A 627 0.63 -17.01 -31.13
CA ILE A 627 0.28 -18.44 -31.15
C ILE A 627 -0.71 -18.74 -30.02
N PHE A 628 -1.80 -19.44 -30.34
CA PHE A 628 -2.84 -19.87 -29.41
C PHE A 628 -2.58 -21.31 -28.98
N PRO A 629 -2.17 -21.55 -27.72
CA PRO A 629 -1.96 -22.91 -27.22
C PRO A 629 -3.26 -23.72 -27.17
N GLN A 630 -3.24 -24.95 -27.70
CA GLN A 630 -4.44 -25.82 -27.73
C GLN A 630 -4.76 -26.49 -26.39
N THR A 631 -3.74 -26.76 -25.55
CA THR A 631 -3.91 -27.47 -24.28
C THR A 631 -4.55 -26.61 -23.18
N LYS A 632 -4.34 -25.29 -23.25
CA LYS A 632 -4.97 -24.29 -22.39
C LYS A 632 -5.19 -23.02 -23.21
N PRO A 633 -6.31 -22.95 -23.96
CA PRO A 633 -6.57 -21.80 -24.81
C PRO A 633 -6.65 -20.52 -23.97
N PRO A 634 -6.08 -19.41 -24.48
CA PRO A 634 -6.13 -18.14 -23.77
C PRO A 634 -7.56 -17.64 -23.66
N THR A 635 -7.82 -16.83 -22.64
CA THR A 635 -9.11 -16.14 -22.54
C THR A 635 -9.17 -15.05 -23.59
N ILE A 636 -10.19 -15.12 -24.45
CA ILE A 636 -10.50 -14.09 -25.44
C ILE A 636 -11.79 -13.40 -25.03
N THR A 637 -11.74 -12.07 -24.95
CA THR A 637 -12.90 -11.25 -24.56
C THR A 637 -13.14 -10.15 -25.57
N ARG A 638 -14.41 -9.91 -25.88
CA ARG A 638 -14.92 -8.71 -26.57
C ARG A 638 -15.93 -8.05 -25.63
N GLN A 639 -16.11 -6.73 -25.73
CA GLN A 639 -17.05 -6.01 -24.86
C GLN A 639 -18.41 -6.72 -24.81
N ASN A 640 -18.92 -6.98 -23.59
CA ASN A 640 -20.17 -7.73 -23.31
C ASN A 640 -20.21 -9.21 -23.74
N LYS A 641 -19.12 -9.78 -24.28
CA LYS A 641 -19.03 -11.19 -24.68
C LYS A 641 -17.66 -11.79 -24.31
N GLY A 642 -17.64 -12.57 -23.23
CA GLY A 642 -16.46 -13.35 -22.80
C GLY A 642 -16.38 -14.72 -23.49
N ASN A 643 -15.24 -15.40 -23.31
CA ASN A 643 -15.00 -16.78 -23.75
C ASN A 643 -15.17 -16.99 -25.26
N LEU A 644 -14.62 -16.08 -26.07
CA LEU A 644 -14.51 -16.30 -27.51
C LEU A 644 -13.44 -17.35 -27.81
N ASN A 645 -13.57 -18.01 -28.95
CA ASN A 645 -12.59 -18.95 -29.49
C ASN A 645 -11.77 -18.28 -30.60
N LEU A 646 -10.67 -18.92 -31.00
CA LEU A 646 -9.86 -18.47 -32.14
C LEU A 646 -10.71 -18.34 -33.42
N SER A 647 -11.65 -19.25 -33.63
CA SER A 647 -12.56 -19.25 -34.79
C SER A 647 -13.55 -18.09 -34.81
N ASP A 648 -13.70 -17.37 -33.70
CA ASP A 648 -14.52 -16.15 -33.65
C ASP A 648 -13.76 -14.91 -34.13
N LEU A 649 -12.43 -15.01 -34.29
CA LEU A 649 -11.55 -13.92 -34.72
C LEU A 649 -11.53 -13.80 -36.23
N LYS A 650 -11.44 -12.57 -36.74
CA LYS A 650 -11.36 -12.28 -38.17
C LYS A 650 -10.32 -11.21 -38.48
N ALA A 651 -9.80 -11.23 -39.71
CA ALA A 651 -9.06 -10.08 -40.23
C ALA A 651 -9.95 -8.83 -40.18
N GLY A 652 -9.38 -7.70 -39.75
CA GLY A 652 -10.10 -6.46 -39.46
C GLY A 652 -10.53 -6.30 -38.00
N ASP A 653 -10.53 -7.36 -37.18
CA ASP A 653 -10.82 -7.23 -35.75
C ASP A 653 -9.76 -6.36 -35.07
N ARG A 654 -10.19 -5.32 -34.36
CA ARG A 654 -9.29 -4.47 -33.58
C ARG A 654 -8.98 -5.11 -32.23
N VAL A 655 -7.69 -5.27 -31.94
CA VAL A 655 -7.15 -5.76 -30.67
C VAL A 655 -6.82 -4.56 -29.79
N ARG A 656 -7.50 -4.48 -28.64
CA ARG A 656 -7.17 -3.52 -27.60
C ARG A 656 -5.86 -3.92 -26.91
N ALA A 657 -5.82 -5.13 -26.38
CA ALA A 657 -4.62 -5.67 -25.77
C ALA A 657 -4.53 -7.17 -25.98
N ALA A 658 -3.43 -7.62 -26.56
CA ALA A 658 -2.98 -9.00 -26.50
C ALA A 658 -1.81 -9.10 -25.53
N PHE A 659 -1.96 -9.87 -24.46
CA PHE A 659 -0.86 -10.24 -23.57
C PHE A 659 -0.27 -11.54 -24.04
N TYR A 660 1.04 -11.58 -24.24
CA TYR A 660 1.74 -12.76 -24.74
C TYR A 660 3.11 -12.92 -24.09
N ASP A 661 3.59 -14.16 -24.05
CA ASP A 661 4.97 -14.46 -23.68
C ASP A 661 5.90 -14.05 -24.83
N PRO A 662 6.80 -13.06 -24.64
CA PRO A 662 7.65 -12.56 -25.71
C PRO A 662 8.72 -13.56 -26.17
N ALA A 663 9.03 -14.60 -25.38
CA ALA A 663 9.99 -15.63 -25.78
C ALA A 663 9.38 -16.67 -26.72
N THR A 664 8.09 -16.95 -26.56
CA THR A 664 7.39 -18.02 -27.30
C THR A 664 6.30 -17.50 -28.23
N ASN A 665 5.99 -16.20 -28.18
CA ASN A 665 4.84 -15.57 -28.83
C ASN A 665 3.48 -16.20 -28.47
N ARG A 666 3.41 -16.95 -27.37
CA ARG A 666 2.16 -17.59 -26.93
C ARG A 666 1.24 -16.56 -26.31
N VAL A 667 0.00 -16.50 -26.81
CA VAL A 667 -1.04 -15.65 -26.24
C VAL A 667 -1.41 -16.17 -24.85
N LEU A 668 -1.41 -15.26 -23.88
CA LEU A 668 -1.91 -15.49 -22.53
C LEU A 668 -3.34 -14.97 -22.39
N ARG A 669 -3.65 -13.81 -23.02
CA ARG A 669 -4.97 -13.20 -23.02
C ARG A 669 -5.15 -12.27 -24.21
N LEU A 670 -6.37 -12.22 -24.76
CA LEU A 670 -6.74 -11.30 -25.83
C LEU A 670 -7.99 -10.48 -25.48
N VAL A 671 -7.91 -9.16 -25.62
CA VAL A 671 -9.02 -8.22 -25.44
C VAL A 671 -9.27 -7.50 -26.76
N LEU A 672 -10.45 -7.73 -27.34
CA LEU A 672 -10.90 -7.13 -28.58
C LEU A 672 -11.69 -5.85 -28.32
N ALA A 673 -11.64 -4.92 -29.28
CA ALA A 673 -12.55 -3.80 -29.33
C ALA A 673 -14.00 -4.30 -29.60
N PRO A 674 -15.03 -3.53 -29.20
CA PRO A 674 -16.39 -3.77 -29.68
C PRO A 674 -16.41 -3.84 -31.21
N VAL A 675 -17.34 -4.64 -31.74
CA VAL A 675 -17.62 -4.61 -33.18
C VAL A 675 -18.07 -3.19 -33.51
N PRO A 676 -17.55 -2.54 -34.55
CA PRO A 676 -18.12 -1.28 -35.00
C PRO A 676 -19.62 -1.50 -35.26
N ASP A 677 -20.47 -0.69 -34.63
CA ASP A 677 -21.89 -0.69 -34.97
C ASP A 677 -21.97 -0.38 -36.47
N LEU A 678 -22.34 -1.39 -37.26
CA LEU A 678 -22.71 -1.24 -38.66
C LEU A 678 -24.13 -0.66 -38.67
N ASP A 679 -24.32 0.57 -38.19
CA ASP A 679 -25.56 1.30 -38.42
C ASP A 679 -25.25 2.80 -38.58
N TYR A 680 -25.70 3.30 -39.74
CA TYR A 680 -25.60 4.67 -40.24
C TYR A 680 -26.46 5.66 -39.45
#